data_AF-A0A835M2W1-F1
#
_entry.id   AF-A0A835M2W1-F1
#
_cell.length_a   1.000
_cell.length_b   1.000
_cell.length_c   1.000
_cell.angle_alpha   90.00
_cell.angle_beta   90.00
_cell.angle_gamma   90.00
#
_symmetry.space_group_name_H-M   'P 1'
#
loop_
_entity.id
_entity.type
_entity.pdbx_description
1 polymer ?
#
loop_
_entity_poly.entity_id
_entity_poly.type
_entity_poly.pdbx_seq_one_letter_code
_entity_poly.pdbx_strand_id
1 'polypeptide(L)'
;MMDSIATTSLLGHRPLCGASFYKDGSNGRRTVDFCGFPVKEFVGKGVICSSPKMCPWRSEKLGMNRYSFSPIKALAMELTKEAYSSREEDRNRILRNLNNSVETSTQQRPGLWPPPNKVDDPSLHNPLLRQERMGCGWLGAIFEWEGVIVEDNPDLEKQAWLALSQEEGKSPPPTFILRRIEGMKIEQAISEVLCWSRDPAQLRRMASRKEEIYQGLQGGIYRLRSGSREFVNVLMNYKIPMALVSTRSRGTIEVAIRTIEFEGFFNVIVTAEDVYRGKPDPEMFVYAAQLLKFTPERCIVFGNSNSTVEAAHDARMKCVAVASKHPMYELGAADLVVKCLNELSVVDLKNLADIDLPEFEPELEMEEEEDQSYPSTSVGVDDSFWNKTCSSKRGNRFVVAASPPTEDAVIATEPLTKQDLVNYLASGCKPKEQWRIGTEHEKFGFELDTLRPMKYEQIADLLYGLAERFDWEKIMEGDYIIGLKQGKQSVSLEPGGQFELSGAPLETLHQTCAEVNSHLYQVKAVAEEIGIGFLGIGFQPKWRIKDIPIMPKGRYDIMRNYMPKVGSLGLDMMFRTCTVQVNLDFSSESDMIRKFRAGLALQPIATALFANSPFTEGKPNGYLSMRSHIWSDTDNNRTGMLPFVFDDSFGFEQYVDYALDVPMYFVYRNKKYIDCTGLSFRVLINPYIPIYWFSIYVPKPHDSEYTGDLISVIMYLQDFLEGKLPAAPGELPTLNDWENHLTTIFPEVRLKRYLEMRGADGGPWRRLCALPAFWVGILYDEVSLQNVLDMTADWTSAERQMLRNKVPMTGLKTPFRDGLLRHVAEDVLKLAKDGLERRGYKETGFLNALTEVVTTGVTPAEKLLELYEGKWGRSVDPVFEELLY
;
A
#
# COMPACT_ATOMS: atom_id res chain seq x y z
N MET A 1 -72.96 -25.42 1.86
CA MET A 1 -73.90 -24.60 2.65
C MET A 1 -73.38 -23.17 2.54
N MET A 2 -74.19 -22.31 1.91
CA MET A 2 -74.18 -20.84 1.70
C MET A 2 -73.16 -19.99 2.49
N ASP A 3 -72.63 -18.83 2.05
CA ASP A 3 -72.93 -17.89 0.94
C ASP A 3 -71.77 -16.84 0.86
N SER A 4 -71.30 -16.39 -0.33
CA SER A 4 -71.58 -15.06 -0.96
C SER A 4 -70.57 -13.93 -0.53
N ILE A 5 -70.01 -12.98 -1.31
CA ILE A 5 -70.31 -12.32 -2.60
C ILE A 5 -69.01 -11.71 -3.22
N ALA A 6 -68.99 -11.64 -4.57
CA ALA A 6 -68.36 -10.78 -5.60
C ALA A 6 -67.38 -9.61 -5.26
N THR A 7 -66.51 -9.07 -6.15
CA THR A 7 -66.68 -8.78 -7.60
C THR A 7 -65.35 -8.35 -8.30
N THR A 8 -65.05 -8.95 -9.47
CA THR A 8 -64.51 -8.45 -10.79
C THR A 8 -63.46 -7.31 -10.88
N SER A 9 -62.29 -7.45 -11.57
CA SER A 9 -61.94 -7.76 -13.00
C SER A 9 -62.12 -6.53 -13.95
N LEU A 10 -61.22 -6.14 -14.89
CA LEU A 10 -60.65 -6.79 -16.10
C LEU A 10 -59.44 -5.93 -16.60
N LEU A 11 -58.26 -6.40 -17.03
CA LEU A 11 -57.85 -7.22 -18.21
C LEU A 11 -58.30 -6.62 -19.56
N GLY A 12 -57.57 -6.63 -20.68
CA GLY A 12 -56.30 -7.20 -21.16
C GLY A 12 -55.95 -6.41 -22.45
N HIS A 13 -55.12 -6.79 -23.42
CA HIS A 13 -54.38 -7.99 -23.78
C HIS A 13 -53.36 -7.57 -24.87
N ARG A 14 -52.18 -8.22 -24.89
CA ARG A 14 -51.22 -8.34 -26.02
C ARG A 14 -51.90 -8.93 -27.29
N PRO A 15 -51.36 -8.84 -28.54
CA PRO A 15 -50.02 -9.34 -28.91
C PRO A 15 -49.31 -8.72 -30.15
N LEU A 16 -48.21 -9.41 -30.50
CA LEU A 16 -47.07 -9.21 -31.41
C LEU A 16 -47.32 -9.10 -32.94
N CYS A 17 -46.24 -8.65 -33.59
CA CYS A 17 -45.76 -8.92 -34.97
C CYS A 17 -46.28 -8.09 -36.14
N GLY A 18 -45.36 -7.66 -37.01
CA GLY A 18 -45.64 -7.38 -38.42
C GLY A 18 -44.91 -6.15 -38.98
N ALA A 19 -44.05 -6.38 -39.96
CA ALA A 19 -43.16 -5.39 -40.57
C ALA A 19 -43.82 -4.52 -41.66
N SER A 20 -43.24 -3.33 -41.82
CA SER A 20 -42.90 -2.68 -43.10
C SER A 20 -43.90 -1.76 -43.85
N PHE A 21 -43.33 -0.58 -44.17
CA PHE A 21 -43.44 0.22 -45.41
C PHE A 21 -44.67 1.10 -45.77
N TYR A 22 -44.30 2.24 -46.38
CA TYR A 22 -45.03 3.29 -47.12
C TYR A 22 -45.73 4.40 -46.31
N LYS A 23 -45.27 5.66 -46.33
CA LYS A 23 -45.21 6.73 -47.37
C LYS A 23 -46.50 7.57 -47.47
N ASP A 24 -46.31 8.82 -47.06
CA ASP A 24 -46.64 10.07 -47.78
C ASP A 24 -48.07 10.60 -47.92
N GLY A 25 -48.14 11.94 -47.92
CA GLY A 25 -49.28 12.76 -48.32
C GLY A 25 -49.87 13.57 -47.15
N SER A 26 -49.41 14.81 -46.88
CA SER A 26 -49.82 16.08 -47.51
C SER A 26 -51.34 16.32 -47.39
N ASN A 27 -51.90 17.47 -47.04
CA ASN A 27 -51.46 18.86 -47.20
C ASN A 27 -52.53 19.75 -46.53
N GLY A 28 -52.21 20.95 -46.04
CA GLY A 28 -53.27 21.94 -45.73
C GLY A 28 -52.95 23.12 -44.81
N ARG A 29 -52.17 24.09 -45.31
CA ARG A 29 -52.19 25.55 -45.03
C ARG A 29 -52.14 26.01 -43.55
N ARG A 30 -50.99 26.46 -43.00
CA ARG A 30 -50.28 27.77 -43.16
C ARG A 30 -51.17 29.01 -43.15
N THR A 31 -50.84 29.94 -42.26
CA THR A 31 -50.15 31.25 -42.49
C THR A 31 -50.32 32.06 -41.19
N VAL A 32 -49.36 32.75 -40.54
CA VAL A 32 -48.36 33.78 -40.89
C VAL A 32 -47.66 34.09 -39.53
N ASP A 33 -46.40 34.46 -39.34
CA ASP A 33 -45.20 34.52 -40.17
C ASP A 33 -44.00 34.85 -39.27
N PHE A 34 -42.84 34.32 -39.69
CA PHE A 34 -41.48 34.91 -39.80
C PHE A 34 -40.87 35.68 -38.62
N CYS A 35 -39.56 35.59 -38.30
CA CYS A 35 -38.34 35.03 -38.93
C CYS A 35 -37.25 35.12 -37.83
N GLY A 36 -36.14 34.39 -37.75
CA GLY A 36 -35.46 33.42 -38.60
C GLY A 36 -34.02 33.20 -38.07
N PHE A 37 -33.64 31.94 -37.86
CA PHE A 37 -32.30 31.35 -37.70
C PHE A 37 -31.57 31.27 -39.09
N PRO A 38 -30.48 30.49 -39.36
CA PRO A 38 -29.18 30.21 -38.70
C PRO A 38 -27.95 30.12 -39.67
N VAL A 39 -26.79 29.88 -39.05
CA VAL A 39 -25.54 29.13 -39.40
C VAL A 39 -25.39 28.33 -40.75
N LYS A 40 -24.22 28.59 -41.39
CA LYS A 40 -23.28 27.81 -42.28
C LYS A 40 -23.66 27.36 -43.71
N GLU A 41 -22.84 27.80 -44.68
CA GLU A 41 -21.77 26.99 -45.33
C GLU A 41 -20.88 27.88 -46.23
N PHE A 42 -19.57 27.65 -46.22
CA PHE A 42 -18.58 28.42 -47.00
C PHE A 42 -17.68 27.45 -47.79
N VAL A 43 -17.60 27.65 -49.10
CA VAL A 43 -16.55 27.17 -49.99
C VAL A 43 -16.14 28.34 -50.87
N GLY A 44 -14.86 28.71 -50.88
CA GLY A 44 -14.38 29.76 -51.80
C GLY A 44 -12.97 30.27 -51.49
N LYS A 45 -12.07 30.02 -52.42
CA LYS A 45 -10.64 30.38 -52.47
C LYS A 45 -10.37 31.89 -52.40
N GLY A 46 -9.23 32.28 -51.80
CA GLY A 46 -8.28 33.20 -52.43
C GLY A 46 -7.83 34.49 -51.70
N VAL A 47 -6.52 34.56 -51.44
CA VAL A 47 -5.58 35.67 -51.83
C VAL A 47 -5.30 36.85 -50.84
N ILE A 48 -4.08 36.81 -50.27
CA ILE A 48 -2.95 37.80 -50.24
C ILE A 48 -3.01 39.15 -49.47
N CYS A 49 -1.88 39.40 -48.75
CA CYS A 49 -1.24 40.65 -48.29
C CYS A 49 -1.91 41.44 -47.13
N SER A 50 -1.20 42.08 -46.20
CA SER A 50 0.20 42.56 -46.15
C SER A 50 0.59 42.96 -44.72
N SER A 51 1.87 42.81 -44.37
CA SER A 51 2.56 43.41 -43.22
C SER A 51 2.92 44.89 -43.47
N PRO A 52 3.34 45.64 -42.42
CA PRO A 52 4.77 46.03 -42.28
C PRO A 52 5.27 45.95 -40.80
N LYS A 53 6.51 45.49 -40.47
CA LYS A 53 7.86 46.14 -40.49
C LYS A 53 7.89 47.53 -39.82
N MET A 54 8.89 48.02 -39.06
CA MET A 54 10.13 47.62 -38.35
C MET A 54 10.61 48.90 -37.58
N CYS A 55 11.19 48.76 -36.37
CA CYS A 55 12.33 49.45 -35.67
C CYS A 55 12.73 50.96 -35.97
N PRO A 56 13.79 51.62 -35.38
CA PRO A 56 14.61 51.45 -34.15
C PRO A 56 15.00 52.81 -33.41
N TRP A 57 15.81 52.71 -32.33
CA TRP A 57 16.85 53.65 -31.77
C TRP A 57 16.69 54.39 -30.41
N ARG A 58 17.60 53.98 -29.49
CA ARG A 58 18.45 54.63 -28.46
C ARG A 58 18.09 55.93 -27.67
N SER A 59 18.35 55.79 -26.36
CA SER A 59 19.06 56.70 -25.41
C SER A 59 18.39 58.00 -24.96
N GLU A 60 18.06 58.16 -23.66
CA GLU A 60 18.89 58.81 -22.63
C GLU A 60 18.15 58.92 -21.26
N LYS A 61 18.92 59.16 -20.19
CA LYS A 61 18.56 59.11 -18.77
C LYS A 61 17.65 60.27 -18.29
N LEU A 62 16.74 59.97 -17.37
CA LEU A 62 16.38 60.86 -16.24
C LEU A 62 15.88 60.01 -15.06
N GLY A 63 16.49 60.20 -13.88
CA GLY A 63 16.22 59.41 -12.68
C GLY A 63 15.27 60.10 -11.70
N MET A 64 14.58 59.30 -10.89
CA MET A 64 14.32 59.57 -9.47
C MET A 64 13.76 58.32 -8.75
N ASN A 65 14.40 58.01 -7.62
CA ASN A 65 13.98 57.22 -6.46
C ASN A 65 13.43 55.80 -6.66
N ARG A 66 14.34 54.81 -6.56
CA ARG A 66 14.02 53.46 -6.08
C ARG A 66 13.78 53.53 -4.57
N TYR A 67 12.54 53.28 -4.16
CA TYR A 67 12.27 52.74 -2.83
C TYR A 67 12.90 51.35 -2.73
N SER A 68 13.67 51.15 -1.68
CA SER A 68 14.32 49.90 -1.30
C SER A 68 13.26 48.82 -1.05
N PHE A 69 13.16 47.84 -1.95
CA PHE A 69 12.56 46.55 -1.64
C PHE A 69 13.66 45.66 -1.02
N SER A 70 13.48 45.25 0.22
CA SER A 70 14.33 44.28 0.90
C SER A 70 14.16 42.88 0.27
N PRO A 71 15.22 42.04 0.26
CA PRO A 71 15.18 40.72 -0.36
C PRO A 71 14.70 39.68 0.65
N ILE A 72 13.39 39.58 0.89
CA ILE A 72 12.82 38.53 1.75
C ILE A 72 12.66 37.20 0.99
N LYS A 73 12.50 37.26 -0.35
CA LYS A 73 12.28 36.07 -1.20
C LYS A 73 13.47 35.12 -1.37
N ALA A 74 14.68 35.53 -1.01
CA ALA A 74 15.88 34.71 -1.22
C ALA A 74 16.20 33.78 -0.03
N LEU A 75 15.72 34.10 1.18
CA LEU A 75 16.17 33.42 2.40
C LEU A 75 15.56 32.01 2.57
N ALA A 76 14.27 31.84 2.25
CA ALA A 76 13.59 30.55 2.40
C ALA A 76 14.19 29.45 1.50
N MET A 77 14.75 29.83 0.34
CA MET A 77 15.26 28.92 -0.70
C MET A 77 16.68 28.40 -0.41
N GLU A 78 17.55 29.20 0.22
CA GLU A 78 18.88 28.73 0.67
C GLU A 78 18.75 27.81 1.90
N LEU A 79 17.79 28.10 2.79
CA LEU A 79 17.61 27.37 4.06
C LEU A 79 16.94 26.00 3.92
N THR A 80 15.98 25.83 2.99
CA THR A 80 15.41 24.50 2.69
C THR A 80 16.40 23.61 1.95
N LYS A 81 17.21 24.16 1.05
CA LYS A 81 18.27 23.39 0.35
C LYS A 81 19.33 22.85 1.30
N GLU A 82 19.74 23.62 2.31
CA GLU A 82 20.73 23.17 3.29
C GLU A 82 20.20 22.03 4.18
N ALA A 83 18.93 22.06 4.57
CA ALA A 83 18.28 20.98 5.33
C ALA A 83 18.24 19.64 4.59
N TYR A 84 18.26 19.64 3.24
CA TYR A 84 18.33 18.44 2.41
C TYR A 84 19.76 17.95 2.12
N SER A 85 20.80 18.72 2.50
CA SER A 85 22.19 18.42 2.14
C SER A 85 23.04 17.77 3.24
N SER A 86 22.52 17.56 4.45
CA SER A 86 23.23 16.83 5.51
C SER A 86 23.09 15.31 5.36
N ARG A 87 23.71 14.75 4.31
CA ARG A 87 24.09 13.33 4.24
C ARG A 87 25.63 13.22 4.25
N GLU A 88 26.13 12.84 5.42
CA GLU A 88 27.43 12.28 5.86
C GLU A 88 28.74 12.24 5.03
N GLU A 89 28.92 12.84 3.85
CA GLU A 89 30.17 12.60 3.07
C GLU A 89 31.28 13.67 3.09
N ASP A 90 31.10 14.86 3.67
CA ASP A 90 32.10 15.95 3.49
C ASP A 90 32.87 16.40 4.75
N ARG A 91 33.08 15.51 5.72
CA ARG A 91 33.81 15.86 6.96
C ARG A 91 35.34 15.96 6.80
N ASN A 92 35.92 15.53 5.68
CA ASN A 92 37.38 15.42 5.51
C ASN A 92 38.02 16.28 4.39
N ARG A 93 37.26 17.11 3.66
CA ARG A 93 37.83 17.90 2.55
C ARG A 93 38.04 19.40 2.80
N ILE A 94 37.51 19.97 3.89
CA ILE A 94 37.51 21.43 4.11
C ILE A 94 38.38 21.83 5.33
N LEU A 95 39.59 21.27 5.44
CA LEU A 95 40.53 21.63 6.51
C LEU A 95 41.92 22.04 6.02
N ARG A 96 42.09 22.42 4.74
CA ARG A 96 43.43 22.77 4.21
C ARG A 96 43.61 24.10 3.51
N ASN A 97 42.58 24.88 3.20
CA ASN A 97 42.79 26.15 2.50
C ASN A 97 41.87 27.23 3.06
N LEU A 98 42.40 28.07 3.95
CA LEU A 98 42.15 29.53 4.02
C LEU A 98 42.75 30.12 5.31
N ASN A 99 44.08 30.22 5.33
CA ASN A 99 44.75 31.29 6.08
C ASN A 99 44.95 32.45 5.10
N ASN A 100 44.26 33.58 5.33
CA ASN A 100 44.81 34.95 5.31
C ASN A 100 43.71 36.05 5.22
N SER A 101 43.65 36.83 6.30
CA SER A 101 43.55 38.30 6.39
C SER A 101 42.32 39.10 5.88
N VAL A 102 41.65 39.72 6.89
CA VAL A 102 41.22 41.15 7.01
C VAL A 102 39.77 41.55 6.60
N GLU A 103 38.91 41.64 7.64
CA GLU A 103 38.04 42.76 8.08
C GLU A 103 37.62 43.85 7.05
N THR A 104 36.40 44.41 6.95
CA THR A 104 35.24 44.60 7.86
C THR A 104 33.98 44.95 7.05
N SER A 105 32.84 44.28 7.30
CA SER A 105 31.48 44.86 7.33
C SER A 105 30.49 43.77 7.73
N THR A 106 29.88 43.90 8.91
CA THR A 106 28.99 42.92 9.54
C THR A 106 27.65 42.80 8.81
N GLN A 107 27.60 41.93 7.79
CA GLN A 107 26.40 41.16 7.48
C GLN A 107 26.55 39.80 8.18
N GLN A 108 25.72 39.55 9.19
CA GLN A 108 25.65 38.26 9.86
C GLN A 108 25.34 37.18 8.81
N ARG A 109 26.29 36.27 8.58
CA ARG A 109 26.02 35.01 7.88
C ARG A 109 24.88 34.28 8.63
N PRO A 110 23.91 33.65 7.94
CA PRO A 110 22.96 32.77 8.59
C PRO A 110 23.72 31.64 9.30
N GLY A 111 23.39 31.40 10.57
CA GLY A 111 24.02 30.34 11.36
C GLY A 111 23.69 28.95 10.81
N LEU A 112 24.53 27.96 11.11
CA LEU A 112 24.29 26.57 10.73
C LEU A 112 22.88 26.12 11.14
N TRP A 113 22.18 25.47 10.21
CA TRP A 113 20.93 24.76 10.46
C TRP A 113 21.23 23.25 10.61
N PRO A 114 20.62 22.54 11.58
CA PRO A 114 19.66 23.01 12.57
C PRO A 114 20.28 24.00 13.59
N PRO A 115 19.49 24.92 14.16
CA PRO A 115 20.01 25.90 15.11
C PRO A 115 20.44 25.14 16.38
N PRO A 116 21.51 25.56 17.07
CA PRO A 116 21.88 24.94 18.33
C PRO A 116 20.71 25.05 19.30
N ASN A 117 20.22 23.90 19.75
CA ASN A 117 19.08 23.82 20.65
C ASN A 117 19.40 24.63 21.91
N LYS A 118 18.55 25.62 22.26
CA LYS A 118 18.69 26.41 23.49
C LYS A 118 18.72 25.55 24.76
N VAL A 119 18.20 24.32 24.69
CA VAL A 119 18.08 23.38 25.81
C VAL A 119 19.29 22.45 25.94
N ASP A 120 20.08 22.26 24.86
CA ASP A 120 21.22 21.33 24.82
C ASP A 120 22.59 22.04 24.86
N ASP A 121 22.65 23.27 25.37
CA ASP A 121 23.92 23.99 25.56
C ASP A 121 24.84 23.18 26.51
N PRO A 122 25.98 22.65 26.02
CA PRO A 122 26.87 21.79 26.81
C PRO A 122 27.58 22.54 27.95
N SER A 123 27.48 23.88 28.01
CA SER A 123 27.99 24.67 29.14
C SER A 123 27.19 24.47 30.45
N LEU A 124 26.04 23.80 30.42
CA LEU A 124 25.22 23.45 31.58
C LEU A 124 25.57 22.04 32.11
N HIS A 125 26.72 21.92 32.76
CA HIS A 125 27.20 20.66 33.36
C HIS A 125 26.48 20.22 34.65
N ASN A 126 25.52 21.01 35.17
CA ASN A 126 24.81 20.69 36.41
C ASN A 126 23.42 20.09 36.13
N PRO A 127 23.17 18.81 36.45
CA PRO A 127 21.90 18.12 36.24
C PRO A 127 20.71 18.79 36.95
N LEU A 128 20.92 19.38 38.13
CA LEU A 128 19.88 20.07 38.90
C LEU A 128 19.49 21.42 38.29
N LEU A 129 20.46 22.18 37.76
CA LEU A 129 20.18 23.42 37.01
C LEU A 129 19.53 23.11 35.66
N ARG A 130 19.84 21.95 35.06
CA ARG A 130 19.16 21.42 33.88
C ARG A 130 17.70 21.11 34.22
N GLN A 131 17.44 20.43 35.35
CA GLN A 131 16.10 20.08 35.84
C GLN A 131 15.29 21.30 36.32
N GLU A 132 15.91 22.30 36.96
CA GLU A 132 15.27 23.57 37.34
C GLU A 132 14.96 24.45 36.12
N ARG A 133 15.76 24.39 35.04
CA ARG A 133 15.43 25.02 33.75
C ARG A 133 14.47 24.20 32.88
N MET A 134 14.20 22.93 33.19
CA MET A 134 13.17 22.08 32.54
C MET A 134 11.74 22.44 33.01
N GLY A 135 11.45 23.73 33.18
CA GLY A 135 10.10 24.28 33.06
C GLY A 135 9.65 24.26 31.60
N CYS A 136 8.41 24.65 31.30
CA CYS A 136 7.77 24.42 29.99
C CYS A 136 8.38 25.14 28.76
N GLY A 137 9.52 25.80 28.90
CA GLY A 137 10.25 26.45 27.80
C GLY A 137 11.08 25.50 26.91
N TRP A 138 10.92 24.19 27.05
CA TRP A 138 11.62 23.17 26.24
C TRP A 138 10.85 22.72 24.98
N LEU A 139 9.58 23.12 24.85
CA LEU A 139 8.74 22.82 23.69
C LEU A 139 8.22 24.12 23.07
N GLY A 140 8.05 24.13 21.75
CA GLY A 140 7.37 25.20 21.01
C GLY A 140 5.97 24.77 20.59
N ALA A 141 4.98 25.66 20.71
CA ALA A 141 3.62 25.37 20.28
C ALA A 141 3.28 26.13 19.00
N ILE A 142 2.79 25.44 17.97
CA ILE A 142 2.46 26.04 16.67
C ILE A 142 0.97 25.84 16.42
N PHE A 143 0.21 26.93 16.36
CA PHE A 143 -1.25 26.90 16.24
C PHE A 143 -1.70 27.26 14.84
N GLU A 144 -2.54 26.43 14.24
CA GLU A 144 -3.36 26.83 13.10
C GLU A 144 -4.38 27.90 13.52
N TRP A 145 -4.61 28.89 12.67
CA TRP A 145 -5.60 29.93 12.98
C TRP A 145 -7.02 29.38 12.82
N GLU A 146 -7.34 28.86 11.64
CA GLU A 146 -8.68 28.42 11.26
C GLU A 146 -9.06 27.10 11.94
N GLY A 147 -10.18 27.11 12.66
CA GLY A 147 -10.77 25.92 13.26
C GLY A 147 -9.99 25.33 14.44
N VAL A 148 -8.91 25.98 14.87
CA VAL A 148 -8.23 25.71 16.14
C VAL A 148 -8.41 26.91 17.09
N ILE A 149 -7.97 28.11 16.72
CA ILE A 149 -8.13 29.34 17.52
C ILE A 149 -9.50 29.98 17.30
N VAL A 150 -9.89 30.15 16.03
CA VAL A 150 -11.20 30.70 15.65
C VAL A 150 -12.11 29.63 15.05
N GLU A 151 -13.42 29.85 15.10
CA GLU A 151 -14.37 29.00 14.38
C GLU A 151 -14.12 29.08 12.87
N ASP A 152 -14.05 27.93 12.21
CA ASP A 152 -13.94 27.82 10.74
C ASP A 152 -15.29 27.37 10.18
N ASN A 153 -15.76 28.05 9.14
CA ASN A 153 -17.00 27.71 8.45
C ASN A 153 -16.67 27.19 7.03
N PRO A 154 -16.74 25.87 6.81
CA PRO A 154 -16.38 25.27 5.52
C PRO A 154 -17.32 25.67 4.37
N ASP A 155 -18.54 26.12 4.66
CA ASP A 155 -19.47 26.59 3.61
C ASP A 155 -19.00 27.89 2.96
N LEU A 156 -18.31 28.77 3.70
CA LEU A 156 -17.78 30.03 3.17
C LEU A 156 -16.67 29.78 2.14
N GLU A 157 -15.80 28.79 2.40
CA GLU A 157 -14.76 28.37 1.46
C GLU A 157 -15.37 27.86 0.15
N LYS A 158 -16.38 26.99 0.26
CA LYS A 158 -17.11 26.48 -0.90
C LYS A 158 -17.77 27.60 -1.71
N GLN A 159 -18.40 28.56 -1.05
CA GLN A 159 -19.02 29.71 -1.71
C GLN A 159 -17.99 30.62 -2.38
N ALA A 160 -16.85 30.87 -1.74
CA ALA A 160 -15.78 31.70 -2.30
C ALA A 160 -15.19 31.08 -3.57
N TRP A 161 -14.92 29.77 -3.57
CA TRP A 161 -14.46 29.04 -4.76
C TRP A 161 -15.50 29.02 -5.88
N LEU A 162 -16.79 28.86 -5.54
CA LEU A 162 -17.88 28.90 -6.52
C LEU A 162 -17.99 30.29 -7.16
N ALA A 163 -17.98 31.36 -6.38
CA ALA A 163 -18.05 32.72 -6.89
C ALA A 163 -16.84 33.07 -7.77
N LEU A 164 -15.63 32.71 -7.35
CA LEU A 164 -14.43 32.91 -8.17
C LEU A 164 -14.52 32.13 -9.49
N SER A 165 -15.00 30.89 -9.48
CA SER A 165 -15.17 30.11 -10.71
C SER A 165 -16.13 30.76 -11.71
N GLN A 166 -17.20 31.40 -11.21
CA GLN A 166 -18.16 32.12 -12.03
C GLN A 166 -17.56 33.40 -12.62
N GLU A 167 -16.82 34.17 -11.81
CA GLU A 167 -16.12 35.39 -12.28
C GLU A 167 -15.07 35.09 -13.35
N GLU A 168 -14.34 33.97 -13.22
CA GLU A 168 -13.28 33.57 -14.14
C GLU A 168 -13.78 32.75 -15.35
N GLY A 169 -15.08 32.44 -15.41
CA GLY A 169 -15.65 31.58 -16.45
C GLY A 169 -15.08 30.14 -16.42
N LYS A 170 -14.75 29.63 -15.24
CA LYS A 170 -14.18 28.30 -15.00
C LYS A 170 -15.23 27.35 -14.42
N SER A 171 -14.97 26.05 -14.55
CA SER A 171 -15.82 25.03 -13.93
C SER A 171 -15.72 25.10 -12.40
N PRO A 172 -16.84 25.08 -11.66
CA PRO A 172 -16.82 25.11 -10.20
C PRO A 172 -16.16 23.83 -9.65
N PRO A 173 -15.27 23.94 -8.65
CA PRO A 173 -14.62 22.77 -8.08
C PRO A 173 -15.65 21.82 -7.41
N PRO A 174 -15.66 20.52 -7.75
CA PRO A 174 -16.47 19.52 -7.04
C PRO A 174 -16.07 19.40 -5.56
N THR A 175 -16.97 18.90 -4.72
CA THR A 175 -16.74 18.77 -3.26
C THR A 175 -15.48 17.98 -2.90
N PHE A 176 -15.13 16.93 -3.65
CA PHE A 176 -13.91 16.15 -3.39
C PHE A 176 -12.62 16.94 -3.72
N ILE A 177 -12.66 17.79 -4.75
CA ILE A 177 -11.55 18.70 -5.06
C ILE A 177 -11.44 19.79 -3.99
N LEU A 178 -12.56 20.31 -3.50
CA LEU A 178 -12.57 21.27 -2.39
C LEU A 178 -11.89 20.71 -1.13
N ARG A 179 -12.10 19.42 -0.83
CA ARG A 179 -11.38 18.72 0.25
C ARG A 179 -9.88 18.56 -0.05
N ARG A 180 -9.50 18.32 -1.30
CA ARG A 180 -8.09 18.17 -1.70
C ARG A 180 -7.31 19.48 -1.60
N ILE A 181 -7.93 20.61 -1.96
CA ILE A 181 -7.28 21.93 -1.90
C ILE A 181 -7.40 22.60 -0.52
N GLU A 182 -7.99 21.91 0.45
CA GLU A 182 -8.15 22.39 1.81
C GLU A 182 -6.79 22.55 2.50
N GLY A 183 -6.56 23.72 3.08
CA GLY A 183 -5.28 24.05 3.71
C GLY A 183 -4.13 24.35 2.73
N MET A 184 -4.33 24.16 1.42
CA MET A 184 -3.36 24.59 0.41
C MET A 184 -3.32 26.11 0.29
N LYS A 185 -2.17 26.62 -0.15
CA LYS A 185 -2.07 28.01 -0.58
C LYS A 185 -2.94 28.22 -1.83
N ILE A 186 -3.63 29.36 -1.93
CA ILE A 186 -4.61 29.58 -3.01
C ILE A 186 -3.95 29.52 -4.39
N GLU A 187 -2.78 30.12 -4.56
CA GLU A 187 -2.02 30.04 -5.82
C GLU A 187 -1.64 28.60 -6.17
N GLN A 188 -1.25 27.82 -5.17
CA GLN A 188 -0.92 26.40 -5.31
C GLN A 188 -2.16 25.61 -5.74
N ALA A 189 -3.30 25.80 -5.07
CA ALA A 189 -4.56 25.16 -5.42
C ALA A 189 -4.99 25.47 -6.86
N ILE A 190 -4.88 26.72 -7.29
CA ILE A 190 -5.24 27.16 -8.65
C ILE A 190 -4.31 26.56 -9.71
N SER A 191 -3.00 26.52 -9.41
CA SER A 191 -1.95 26.05 -10.31
C SER A 191 -1.92 24.53 -10.46
N GLU A 192 -1.89 23.81 -9.34
CA GLU A 192 -1.54 22.40 -9.26
C GLU A 192 -2.76 21.48 -9.26
N VAL A 193 -3.89 21.91 -8.67
CA VAL A 193 -5.08 21.06 -8.54
C VAL A 193 -6.19 21.49 -9.50
N LEU A 194 -6.57 22.76 -9.50
CA LEU A 194 -7.63 23.29 -10.36
C LEU A 194 -7.18 23.50 -11.80
N CYS A 195 -5.87 23.68 -12.02
CA CYS A 195 -5.25 23.94 -13.32
C CYS A 195 -5.89 25.13 -14.09
N TRP A 196 -6.40 26.15 -13.39
CA TRP A 196 -7.09 27.28 -14.05
C TRP A 196 -6.13 28.24 -14.76
N SER A 197 -4.90 28.38 -14.26
CA SER A 197 -3.81 29.14 -14.88
C SER A 197 -2.46 28.67 -14.34
N ARG A 198 -1.38 28.92 -15.10
CA ARG A 198 0.01 28.75 -14.67
C ARG A 198 0.81 30.06 -14.71
N ASP A 199 0.17 31.15 -15.15
CA ASP A 199 0.82 32.46 -15.21
C ASP A 199 0.88 33.09 -13.80
N PRO A 200 2.08 33.41 -13.26
CA PRO A 200 2.22 33.96 -11.92
C PRO A 200 1.44 35.25 -11.68
N ALA A 201 1.24 36.09 -12.71
CA ALA A 201 0.46 37.31 -12.57
C ALA A 201 -1.04 37.01 -12.40
N GLN A 202 -1.58 36.10 -13.20
CA GLN A 202 -2.96 35.63 -13.07
C GLN A 202 -3.22 34.86 -11.77
N LEU A 203 -2.28 34.03 -11.33
CA LEU A 203 -2.39 33.29 -10.06
C LEU A 203 -2.56 34.25 -8.88
N ARG A 204 -1.68 35.26 -8.77
CA ARG A 204 -1.78 36.26 -7.71
C ARG A 204 -3.09 37.04 -7.76
N ARG A 205 -3.54 37.44 -8.96
CA ARG A 205 -4.82 38.15 -9.14
C ARG A 205 -6.00 37.30 -8.66
N MET A 206 -6.08 36.03 -9.08
CA MET A 206 -7.17 35.15 -8.66
C MET A 206 -7.10 34.81 -7.18
N ALA A 207 -5.90 34.65 -6.61
CA ALA A 207 -5.72 34.42 -5.18
C ALA A 207 -6.18 35.62 -4.34
N SER A 208 -5.74 36.84 -4.69
CA SER A 208 -6.24 38.07 -4.06
C SER A 208 -7.75 38.21 -4.21
N ARG A 209 -8.29 37.90 -5.40
CA ARG A 209 -9.73 38.01 -5.65
C ARG A 209 -10.55 37.01 -4.83
N LYS A 210 -10.09 35.76 -4.71
CA LYS A 210 -10.71 34.75 -3.84
C LYS A 210 -10.81 35.24 -2.40
N GLU A 211 -9.72 35.83 -1.91
CA GLU A 211 -9.61 36.32 -0.55
C GLU A 211 -10.59 37.46 -0.29
N GLU A 212 -10.71 38.42 -1.22
CA GLU A 212 -11.71 39.50 -1.15
C GLU A 212 -13.15 38.95 -1.08
N ILE A 213 -13.47 37.95 -1.91
CA ILE A 213 -14.78 37.31 -1.91
C ILE A 213 -15.04 36.65 -0.55
N TYR A 214 -14.07 35.88 -0.05
CA TYR A 214 -14.21 35.20 1.24
C TYR A 214 -14.43 36.20 2.38
N GLN A 215 -13.64 37.28 2.44
CA GLN A 215 -13.81 38.34 3.45
C GLN A 215 -15.19 39.01 3.36
N GLY A 216 -15.68 39.25 2.14
CA GLY A 216 -17.02 39.79 1.91
C GLY A 216 -18.13 38.87 2.42
N LEU A 217 -17.96 37.54 2.26
CA LEU A 217 -18.89 36.54 2.77
C LEU A 217 -18.82 36.36 4.29
N GLN A 218 -17.61 36.41 4.87
CA GLN A 218 -17.39 36.28 6.32
C GLN A 218 -17.87 37.52 7.09
N GLY A 219 -17.88 38.70 6.45
CA GLY A 219 -18.34 39.96 7.05
C GLY A 219 -17.43 40.51 8.15
N GLY A 220 -16.18 40.06 8.24
CA GLY A 220 -15.20 40.49 9.25
C GLY A 220 -15.51 40.04 10.68
N ILE A 221 -16.45 39.10 10.86
CA ILE A 221 -16.80 38.56 12.18
C ILE A 221 -15.96 37.33 12.45
N TYR A 222 -15.13 37.40 13.49
CA TYR A 222 -14.35 36.27 14.00
C TYR A 222 -14.87 35.87 15.37
N ARG A 223 -15.08 34.56 15.57
CA ARG A 223 -15.46 34.01 16.88
C ARG A 223 -14.36 33.11 17.37
N LEU A 224 -13.91 33.34 18.61
CA LEU A 224 -12.99 32.45 19.28
C LEU A 224 -13.69 31.12 19.54
N ARG A 225 -12.96 30.04 19.28
CA ARG A 225 -13.42 28.70 19.62
C ARG A 225 -13.33 28.51 21.14
N SER A 226 -14.30 27.80 21.72
CA SER A 226 -14.34 27.52 23.16
C SER A 226 -13.05 26.87 23.66
N GLY A 227 -12.48 27.41 24.74
CA GLY A 227 -11.24 26.91 25.35
C GLY A 227 -9.95 27.48 24.76
N SER A 228 -10.00 28.20 23.63
CA SER A 228 -8.79 28.70 22.95
C SER A 228 -8.08 29.79 23.75
N ARG A 229 -8.84 30.74 24.31
CA ARG A 229 -8.28 31.83 25.11
C ARG A 229 -7.73 31.32 26.43
N GLU A 230 -8.45 30.41 27.07
CA GLU A 230 -8.05 29.77 28.32
C GLU A 230 -6.75 28.99 28.14
N PHE A 231 -6.66 28.17 27.09
CA PHE A 231 -5.49 27.35 26.84
C PHE A 231 -4.25 28.18 26.47
N VAL A 232 -4.39 29.15 25.57
CA VAL A 232 -3.28 30.06 25.21
C VAL A 232 -2.80 30.86 26.43
N ASN A 233 -3.71 31.31 27.31
CA ASN A 233 -3.33 31.94 28.58
C ASN A 233 -2.54 30.99 29.49
N VAL A 234 -2.91 29.71 29.55
CA VAL A 234 -2.15 28.69 30.28
C VAL A 234 -0.72 28.60 29.72
N LEU A 235 -0.57 28.46 28.40
CA LEU A 235 0.75 28.38 27.77
C LEU A 235 1.59 29.64 28.00
N MET A 236 0.99 30.83 27.95
CA MET A 236 1.64 32.10 28.32
C MET A 236 2.13 32.13 29.76
N ASN A 237 1.30 31.68 30.71
CA ASN A 237 1.67 31.62 32.12
C ASN A 237 2.87 30.68 32.36
N TYR A 238 2.94 29.60 31.60
CA TYR A 238 4.06 28.66 31.59
C TYR A 238 5.24 29.10 30.70
N LYS A 239 5.15 30.28 30.08
CA LYS A 239 6.17 30.90 29.21
C LYS A 239 6.57 30.00 28.02
N ILE A 240 5.61 29.26 27.48
CA ILE A 240 5.81 28.43 26.29
C ILE A 240 5.77 29.33 25.06
N PRO A 241 6.79 29.32 24.19
CA PRO A 241 6.80 30.12 22.98
C PRO A 241 5.80 29.57 21.96
N MET A 242 5.00 30.47 21.39
CA MET A 242 3.89 30.12 20.50
C MET A 242 4.02 30.78 19.14
N ALA A 243 3.79 30.01 18.07
CA ALA A 243 3.62 30.52 16.72
C ALA A 243 2.17 30.35 16.26
N LEU A 244 1.72 31.27 15.40
CA LEU A 244 0.47 31.16 14.67
C LEU A 244 0.77 30.94 13.19
N VAL A 245 0.04 30.04 12.55
CA VAL A 245 0.20 29.69 11.13
C VAL A 245 -1.15 29.69 10.41
N SER A 246 -1.19 30.27 9.21
CA SER A 246 -2.39 30.31 8.36
C SER A 246 -2.01 30.44 6.88
N THR A 247 -2.82 29.86 5.99
CA THR A 247 -2.72 30.07 4.54
C THR A 247 -3.50 31.28 4.04
N ARG A 248 -3.93 32.16 4.94
CA ARG A 248 -4.51 33.48 4.62
C ARG A 248 -3.46 34.57 4.56
N SER A 249 -3.87 35.74 4.08
CA SER A 249 -2.99 36.90 3.95
C SER A 249 -2.71 37.55 5.31
N ARG A 250 -1.50 38.11 5.45
CA ARG A 250 -1.04 38.77 6.69
C ARG A 250 -1.98 39.87 7.16
N GLY A 251 -2.45 40.71 6.24
CA GLY A 251 -3.39 41.79 6.56
C GLY A 251 -4.70 41.28 7.16
N THR A 252 -5.18 40.13 6.70
CA THR A 252 -6.41 39.51 7.21
C THR A 252 -6.23 39.02 8.63
N ILE A 253 -5.13 38.31 8.89
CA ILE A 253 -4.81 37.75 10.21
C ILE A 253 -4.58 38.87 11.23
N GLU A 254 -3.85 39.93 10.87
CA GLU A 254 -3.61 41.06 11.77
C GLU A 254 -4.92 41.81 12.13
N VAL A 255 -5.81 42.02 11.15
CA VAL A 255 -7.13 42.61 11.41
C VAL A 255 -7.99 41.68 12.28
N ALA A 256 -7.95 40.38 12.02
CA ALA A 256 -8.70 39.40 12.77
C ALA A 256 -8.26 39.38 14.24
N ILE A 257 -6.95 39.27 14.50
CA ILE A 257 -6.35 39.29 15.83
C ILE A 257 -6.75 40.56 16.62
N ARG A 258 -6.74 41.73 15.97
CA ARG A 258 -7.21 43.00 16.57
C ARG A 258 -8.68 42.95 16.95
N THR A 259 -9.52 42.43 16.05
CA THR A 259 -10.97 42.40 16.21
C THR A 259 -11.40 41.55 17.41
N ILE A 260 -10.68 40.45 17.68
CA ILE A 260 -10.98 39.55 18.81
C ILE A 260 -10.14 39.83 20.06
N GLU A 261 -9.41 40.95 20.11
CA GLU A 261 -8.53 41.35 21.21
C GLU A 261 -7.60 40.21 21.65
N PHE A 262 -6.92 39.61 20.66
CA PHE A 262 -6.00 38.47 20.84
C PHE A 262 -4.55 38.85 20.48
N GLU A 263 -4.22 40.14 20.60
CA GLU A 263 -2.87 40.66 20.38
C GLU A 263 -1.90 40.23 21.49
N GLY A 264 -0.64 39.98 21.13
CA GLY A 264 0.43 39.72 22.09
C GLY A 264 0.58 38.28 22.59
N PHE A 265 -0.27 37.35 22.13
CA PHE A 265 -0.19 35.94 22.51
C PHE A 265 0.84 35.13 21.73
N PHE A 266 1.07 35.46 20.46
CA PHE A 266 1.97 34.71 19.58
C PHE A 266 3.29 35.45 19.40
N ASN A 267 4.41 34.74 19.56
CA ASN A 267 5.75 35.27 19.32
C ASN A 267 6.06 35.39 17.83
N VAL A 268 5.44 34.53 17.02
CA VAL A 268 5.68 34.37 15.60
C VAL A 268 4.34 34.23 14.89
N ILE A 269 4.18 34.89 13.75
CA ILE A 269 3.02 34.73 12.86
C ILE A 269 3.54 34.44 11.45
N VAL A 270 3.20 33.27 10.93
CA VAL A 270 3.50 32.82 9.57
C VAL A 270 2.21 32.80 8.75
N THR A 271 2.22 33.48 7.61
CA THR A 271 1.06 33.62 6.71
C THR A 271 1.39 33.17 5.29
N ALA A 272 0.41 33.21 4.38
CA ALA A 272 0.58 32.76 3.00
C ALA A 272 1.74 33.45 2.26
N GLU A 273 2.07 34.68 2.62
CA GLU A 273 3.15 35.46 2.00
C GLU A 273 4.55 35.00 2.40
N ASP A 274 4.68 34.31 3.53
CA ASP A 274 5.98 33.90 4.08
C ASP A 274 6.50 32.58 3.49
N VAL A 275 5.61 31.81 2.84
CA VAL A 275 5.90 30.47 2.32
C VAL A 275 5.58 30.34 0.84
N TYR A 276 6.29 29.46 0.14
CA TYR A 276 5.99 29.13 -1.25
C TYR A 276 4.80 28.17 -1.35
N ARG A 277 4.77 27.14 -0.52
CA ARG A 277 3.71 26.11 -0.46
C ARG A 277 2.93 26.16 0.85
N GLY A 278 1.65 25.80 0.75
CA GLY A 278 0.79 25.56 1.90
C GLY A 278 0.68 24.07 2.20
N LYS A 279 -0.14 23.74 3.19
CA LYS A 279 -0.37 22.35 3.62
C LYS A 279 -0.92 21.52 2.44
N PRO A 280 -0.53 20.25 2.26
CA PRO A 280 0.20 19.39 3.20
C PRO A 280 1.73 19.53 3.19
N ASP A 281 2.31 20.53 2.51
CA ASP A 281 3.76 20.76 2.58
C ASP A 281 4.17 21.26 3.99
N PRO A 282 5.23 20.69 4.61
CA PRO A 282 5.69 21.06 5.95
C PRO A 282 6.30 22.47 6.06
N GLU A 283 6.56 23.17 4.93
CA GLU A 283 7.29 24.45 4.86
C GLU A 283 6.84 25.47 5.93
N MET A 284 5.53 25.64 6.11
CA MET A 284 4.97 26.62 7.06
C MET A 284 5.27 26.30 8.51
N PHE A 285 5.24 25.02 8.89
CA PHE A 285 5.56 24.61 10.25
C PHE A 285 7.06 24.66 10.51
N VAL A 286 7.86 24.15 9.56
CA VAL A 286 9.32 24.23 9.65
C VAL A 286 9.75 25.67 9.81
N TYR A 287 9.25 26.58 8.97
CA TYR A 287 9.54 28.02 9.05
C TYR A 287 9.13 28.64 10.38
N ALA A 288 7.95 28.29 10.91
CA ALA A 288 7.50 28.72 12.23
C ALA A 288 8.45 28.26 13.35
N ALA A 289 8.89 27.00 13.33
CA ALA A 289 9.85 26.47 14.30
C ALA A 289 11.20 27.21 14.24
N GLN A 290 11.69 27.57 13.04
CA GLN A 290 12.93 28.36 12.88
C GLN A 290 12.80 29.73 13.54
N LEU A 291 11.68 30.42 13.32
CA LEU A 291 11.44 31.74 13.92
C LEU A 291 11.27 31.67 15.44
N LEU A 292 10.67 30.59 15.96
CA LEU A 292 10.63 30.31 17.40
C LEU A 292 12.02 29.95 17.97
N LYS A 293 12.96 29.55 17.10
CA LYS A 293 14.31 29.05 17.43
C LYS A 293 14.27 27.71 18.18
N PHE A 294 13.41 26.81 17.72
CA PHE A 294 13.32 25.42 18.19
C PHE A 294 13.60 24.45 17.05
N THR A 295 14.07 23.25 17.39
CA THR A 295 14.13 22.14 16.42
C THR A 295 12.71 21.61 16.20
N PRO A 296 12.39 21.12 14.98
CA PRO A 296 11.05 20.61 14.69
C PRO A 296 10.56 19.53 15.67
N GLU A 297 11.43 18.63 16.09
CA GLU A 297 11.11 17.54 17.02
C GLU A 297 10.67 18.03 18.42
N ARG A 298 10.95 19.29 18.75
CA ARG A 298 10.52 19.95 20.00
C ARG A 298 9.28 20.82 19.80
N CYS A 299 8.70 20.83 18.61
CA CYS A 299 7.48 21.58 18.32
C CYS A 299 6.26 20.66 18.32
N ILE A 300 5.16 21.16 18.90
CA ILE A 300 3.84 20.55 18.84
C ILE A 300 2.95 21.43 17.98
N VAL A 301 2.40 20.85 16.92
CA VAL A 301 1.46 21.49 16.00
C VAL A 301 0.04 21.23 16.47
N PHE A 302 -0.78 22.28 16.56
CA PHE A 302 -2.21 22.21 16.85
C PHE A 302 -2.98 22.50 15.56
N GLY A 303 -3.60 21.47 15.01
CA GLY A 303 -4.29 21.50 13.71
C GLY A 303 -5.73 21.05 13.78
N ASN A 304 -6.44 21.10 12.66
CA ASN A 304 -7.82 20.61 12.58
C ASN A 304 -8.13 19.74 11.35
N SER A 305 -7.13 19.39 10.56
CA SER A 305 -7.28 18.66 9.29
C SER A 305 -6.20 17.60 9.14
N ASN A 306 -6.46 16.59 8.31
CA ASN A 306 -5.46 15.57 8.01
C ASN A 306 -4.25 16.13 7.27
N SER A 307 -4.44 17.15 6.42
CA SER A 307 -3.34 17.87 5.76
C SER A 307 -2.41 18.55 6.77
N THR A 308 -2.96 19.03 7.89
CA THR A 308 -2.13 19.57 8.99
C THR A 308 -1.35 18.47 9.70
N VAL A 309 -1.96 17.32 9.95
CA VAL A 309 -1.29 16.17 10.58
C VAL A 309 -0.14 15.67 9.70
N GLU A 310 -0.39 15.49 8.41
CA GLU A 310 0.59 15.07 7.41
C GLU A 310 1.78 16.05 7.37
N ALA A 311 1.52 17.35 7.21
CA ALA A 311 2.55 18.37 7.20
C ALA A 311 3.35 18.44 8.53
N ALA A 312 2.71 18.19 9.68
CA ALA A 312 3.41 18.16 10.97
C ALA A 312 4.33 16.94 11.09
N HIS A 313 3.85 15.76 10.71
CA HIS A 313 4.61 14.51 10.77
C HIS A 313 5.77 14.47 9.78
N ASP A 314 5.59 15.02 8.57
CA ASP A 314 6.67 15.19 7.59
C ASP A 314 7.79 16.10 8.12
N ALA A 315 7.42 17.09 8.94
CA ALA A 315 8.37 17.95 9.66
C ALA A 315 8.94 17.30 10.93
N ARG A 316 8.61 16.04 11.25
CA ARG A 316 8.95 15.33 12.50
C ARG A 316 8.42 16.02 13.78
N MET A 317 7.37 16.82 13.65
CA MET A 317 6.69 17.45 14.77
C MET A 317 5.56 16.56 15.28
N LYS A 318 5.24 16.68 16.56
CA LYS A 318 4.03 16.06 17.12
C LYS A 318 2.80 16.87 16.76
N CYS A 319 1.67 16.23 16.52
CA CYS A 319 0.43 16.91 16.13
C CYS A 319 -0.73 16.59 17.08
N VAL A 320 -1.38 17.65 17.58
CA VAL A 320 -2.65 17.59 18.30
C VAL A 320 -3.75 18.10 17.38
N ALA A 321 -4.70 17.23 17.04
CA ALA A 321 -5.82 17.60 16.18
C ALA A 321 -7.06 18.02 17.00
N VAL A 322 -7.61 19.19 16.70
CA VAL A 322 -8.81 19.74 17.32
C VAL A 322 -10.01 19.52 16.39
N ALA A 323 -10.97 18.72 16.82
CA ALA A 323 -12.11 18.33 16.00
C ALA A 323 -13.11 19.49 15.76
N SER A 324 -12.84 20.41 14.83
CA SER A 324 -13.78 21.49 14.42
C SER A 324 -14.76 21.02 13.36
N LYS A 325 -14.31 21.01 12.11
CA LYS A 325 -15.13 20.70 10.92
C LYS A 325 -15.11 19.21 10.58
N HIS A 326 -14.04 18.51 10.97
CA HIS A 326 -13.92 17.07 10.82
C HIS A 326 -14.32 16.37 12.13
N PRO A 327 -15.10 15.27 12.05
CA PRO A 327 -15.39 14.45 13.22
C PRO A 327 -14.11 13.77 13.72
N MET A 328 -14.02 13.51 15.03
CA MET A 328 -12.81 12.97 15.67
C MET A 328 -12.27 11.70 15.01
N TYR A 329 -13.14 10.85 14.46
CA TYR A 329 -12.73 9.60 13.80
C TYR A 329 -11.97 9.83 12.48
N GLU A 330 -12.12 11.00 11.84
CA GLU A 330 -11.36 11.34 10.62
C GLU A 330 -9.93 11.80 10.94
N LEU A 331 -9.69 12.30 12.16
CA LEU A 331 -8.43 12.91 12.61
C LEU A 331 -7.51 11.92 13.35
N GLY A 332 -7.78 10.61 13.27
CA GLY A 332 -7.09 9.57 14.04
C GLY A 332 -5.61 9.35 13.68
N ALA A 333 -5.09 10.04 12.66
CA ALA A 333 -3.66 10.04 12.34
C ALA A 333 -2.83 10.94 13.28
N ALA A 334 -3.46 11.89 13.99
CA ALA A 334 -2.76 12.78 14.91
C ALA A 334 -2.27 12.02 16.16
N ASP A 335 -1.19 12.50 16.79
CA ASP A 335 -0.68 11.91 18.03
C ASP A 335 -1.68 12.05 19.20
N LEU A 336 -2.51 13.10 19.17
CA LEU A 336 -3.62 13.30 20.11
C LEU A 336 -4.80 14.02 19.44
N VAL A 337 -6.03 13.62 19.75
CA VAL A 337 -7.25 14.25 19.22
C VAL A 337 -8.10 14.76 20.37
N VAL A 338 -8.48 16.04 20.32
CA VAL A 338 -9.32 16.70 21.34
C VAL A 338 -10.52 17.41 20.71
N LYS A 339 -11.60 17.58 21.47
CA LYS A 339 -12.75 18.36 21.00
C LYS A 339 -12.53 19.86 21.18
N CYS A 340 -11.88 20.23 22.27
CA CYS A 340 -11.60 21.60 22.65
C CYS A 340 -10.20 21.69 23.29
N LEU A 341 -9.52 22.81 23.11
CA LEU A 341 -8.16 23.00 23.63
C LEU A 341 -8.08 22.99 25.17
N ASN A 342 -9.19 23.24 25.87
CA ASN A 342 -9.26 23.18 27.33
C ASN A 342 -9.26 21.75 27.90
N GLU A 343 -9.38 20.72 27.07
CA GLU A 343 -9.19 19.31 27.48
C GLU A 343 -7.72 18.98 27.70
N LEU A 344 -6.81 19.84 27.24
CA LEU A 344 -5.37 19.65 27.34
C LEU A 344 -4.79 20.31 28.58
N SER A 345 -3.93 19.57 29.26
CA SER A 345 -3.07 20.06 30.30
C SER A 345 -1.63 20.20 29.80
N VAL A 346 -0.82 20.97 30.53
CA VAL A 346 0.62 21.06 30.25
C VAL A 346 1.32 19.71 30.47
N VAL A 347 0.78 18.85 31.33
CA VAL A 347 1.30 17.49 31.54
C VAL A 347 1.13 16.65 30.27
N ASP A 348 -0.01 16.79 29.58
CA ASP A 348 -0.25 16.08 28.32
C ASP A 348 0.75 16.52 27.24
N LEU A 349 1.05 17.82 27.17
CA LEU A 349 2.07 18.32 26.24
C LEU A 349 3.47 17.82 26.58
N LYS A 350 3.80 17.66 27.86
CA LYS A 350 5.07 17.08 28.28
C LYS A 350 5.18 15.62 27.87
N ASN A 351 4.17 14.82 28.19
CA ASN A 351 4.12 13.41 27.81
C ASN A 351 4.18 13.22 26.29
N LEU A 352 3.58 14.13 25.51
CA LEU A 352 3.60 14.07 24.05
C LEU A 352 4.99 14.38 23.46
N ALA A 353 5.74 15.25 24.12
CA ALA A 353 7.06 15.69 23.68
C ALA A 353 8.22 14.94 24.37
N ASP A 354 7.93 14.03 25.30
CA ASP A 354 8.90 13.11 25.88
C ASP A 354 9.35 12.14 24.76
N ILE A 355 10.59 12.34 24.33
CA ILE A 355 11.28 11.46 23.39
C ILE A 355 11.74 10.27 24.22
N ASP A 356 11.18 9.08 23.97
CA ASP A 356 11.78 7.83 24.45
C ASP A 356 13.22 7.79 23.93
N LEU A 357 14.18 8.04 24.83
CA LEU A 357 15.56 7.69 24.58
C LEU A 357 15.57 6.17 24.42
N PRO A 358 16.13 5.61 23.33
CA PRO A 358 16.41 4.18 23.31
C PRO A 358 17.24 3.88 24.56
N GLU A 359 16.78 2.91 25.36
CA GLU A 359 17.59 2.39 26.45
C GLU A 359 18.97 2.08 25.88
N PHE A 360 19.98 2.78 26.40
CA PHE A 360 21.38 2.50 26.13
C PHE A 360 21.60 1.03 26.51
N GLU A 361 21.69 0.13 25.53
CA GLU A 361 22.41 -1.12 25.74
C GLU A 361 23.84 -0.71 26.10
N PRO A 362 24.38 -1.07 27.28
CA PRO A 362 25.75 -0.76 27.60
C PRO A 362 26.64 -1.46 26.58
N GLU A 363 27.44 -0.67 25.87
CA GLU A 363 28.60 -1.17 25.12
C GLU A 363 29.43 -2.03 26.09
N LEU A 364 29.50 -3.33 25.80
CA LEU A 364 30.48 -4.22 26.42
C LEU A 364 31.85 -3.75 25.96
N GLU A 365 32.47 -2.90 26.77
CA GLU A 365 33.90 -2.63 26.70
C GLU A 365 34.62 -3.97 26.80
N MET A 366 35.42 -4.27 25.77
CA MET A 366 36.42 -5.32 25.83
C MET A 366 37.44 -4.94 26.90
N GLU A 367 37.29 -5.50 28.10
CA GLU A 367 38.38 -5.58 29.05
C GLU A 367 39.27 -6.77 28.66
N GLU A 368 40.52 -6.46 28.31
CA GLU A 368 41.62 -7.41 28.27
C GLU A 368 41.85 -7.94 29.68
N GLU A 369 41.63 -9.24 29.92
CA GLU A 369 42.15 -9.91 31.12
C GLU A 369 42.89 -11.20 30.79
N GLU A 370 43.98 -11.34 31.53
CA GLU A 370 45.16 -12.16 31.33
C GLU A 370 44.95 -13.65 31.60
N ASP A 371 45.69 -14.47 30.85
CA ASP A 371 45.89 -15.90 31.09
C ASP A 371 46.40 -16.17 32.53
N GLN A 372 45.57 -16.78 33.39
CA GLN A 372 46.04 -17.54 34.56
C GLN A 372 45.29 -18.85 34.77
N SER A 373 46.02 -19.93 34.53
CA SER A 373 45.74 -21.34 34.81
C SER A 373 45.47 -21.64 36.29
N TYR A 374 44.53 -22.55 36.61
CA TYR A 374 44.59 -23.47 37.78
C TYR A 374 43.60 -24.65 37.60
N PRO A 375 43.76 -25.78 38.34
CA PRO A 375 43.70 -27.13 37.77
C PRO A 375 42.43 -27.91 38.12
N SER A 376 42.08 -28.87 37.26
CA SER A 376 41.12 -29.94 37.59
C SER A 376 41.82 -31.10 38.30
N THR A 377 41.57 -31.24 39.60
CA THR A 377 41.80 -32.49 40.33
C THR A 377 40.59 -33.41 40.15
N SER A 378 40.78 -34.49 39.39
CA SER A 378 39.96 -35.71 39.47
C SER A 378 40.84 -36.86 39.97
N VAL A 379 40.44 -37.48 41.06
CA VAL A 379 40.88 -38.79 41.55
C VAL A 379 39.60 -39.47 42.03
N GLY A 380 39.21 -40.67 41.63
CA GLY A 380 39.81 -41.68 40.76
C GLY A 380 39.14 -43.01 41.10
N VAL A 381 39.03 -43.92 40.14
CA VAL A 381 39.17 -45.38 40.37
C VAL A 381 39.76 -45.99 39.10
N ASP A 382 40.88 -46.68 39.29
CA ASP A 382 41.71 -47.41 38.33
C ASP A 382 41.00 -48.61 37.69
N ASP A 383 41.41 -48.96 36.46
CA ASP A 383 42.14 -50.23 36.28
C ASP A 383 42.98 -50.25 34.98
N SER A 384 44.21 -50.69 35.19
CA SER A 384 45.40 -50.73 34.32
C SER A 384 45.38 -51.72 33.14
N PHE A 385 46.07 -51.42 32.02
CA PHE A 385 47.30 -52.12 31.55
C PHE A 385 47.78 -51.75 30.12
N TRP A 386 49.08 -51.40 30.05
CA TRP A 386 50.11 -51.61 29.00
C TRP A 386 50.20 -50.86 27.64
N ASN A 387 51.11 -49.86 27.65
CA ASN A 387 52.48 -49.82 27.07
C ASN A 387 52.77 -49.34 25.62
N LYS A 388 53.71 -48.35 25.59
CA LYS A 388 54.81 -48.09 24.60
C LYS A 388 54.39 -47.55 23.23
N THR A 389 55.03 -46.58 22.56
CA THR A 389 56.34 -45.88 22.61
C THR A 389 56.23 -44.73 21.58
N CYS A 390 56.52 -43.46 21.89
CA CYS A 390 57.81 -42.73 21.78
C CYS A 390 58.25 -42.24 20.37
N SER A 391 58.58 -40.93 20.32
CA SER A 391 59.52 -40.22 19.40
C SER A 391 58.98 -39.77 18.02
N SER A 392 59.32 -38.62 17.42
CA SER A 392 60.35 -37.59 17.69
C SER A 392 60.06 -36.25 16.95
N LYS A 393 60.81 -35.21 17.35
CA LYS A 393 60.80 -33.78 16.98
C LYS A 393 61.38 -33.43 15.59
N ARG A 394 61.13 -32.16 15.20
CA ARG A 394 61.84 -31.22 14.26
C ARG A 394 61.27 -31.22 12.83
N GLY A 395 61.10 -30.10 12.13
CA GLY A 395 61.50 -28.70 12.36
C GLY A 395 61.93 -28.04 11.04
N ASN A 396 61.24 -26.96 10.66
CA ASN A 396 61.59 -25.87 9.74
C ASN A 396 61.54 -26.00 8.19
N ARG A 397 60.67 -25.12 7.64
CA ARG A 397 60.81 -24.12 6.54
C ARG A 397 60.87 -24.54 5.05
N PHE A 398 59.81 -24.07 4.37
CA PHE A 398 59.64 -23.54 3.00
C PHE A 398 60.27 -24.24 1.80
N VAL A 399 59.43 -24.66 0.84
CA VAL A 399 59.48 -24.32 -0.60
C VAL A 399 58.10 -24.59 -1.24
N VAL A 400 57.63 -23.65 -2.07
CA VAL A 400 56.48 -23.75 -2.97
C VAL A 400 56.76 -24.77 -4.07
N ALA A 401 55.88 -25.76 -4.25
CA ALA A 401 55.79 -26.54 -5.47
C ALA A 401 54.34 -27.00 -5.70
N ALA A 402 53.76 -26.54 -6.80
CA ALA A 402 52.50 -27.02 -7.35
C ALA A 402 52.58 -28.54 -7.59
N SER A 403 51.50 -29.23 -7.26
CA SER A 403 51.25 -30.63 -7.65
C SER A 403 49.85 -30.71 -8.28
N PRO A 404 49.64 -31.65 -9.23
CA PRO A 404 48.48 -31.66 -10.13
C PRO A 404 47.20 -31.99 -9.36
N PRO A 405 46.02 -31.65 -9.92
CA PRO A 405 44.76 -31.98 -9.29
C PRO A 405 44.68 -33.50 -9.15
N THR A 406 44.75 -33.99 -7.91
CA THR A 406 44.10 -35.25 -7.58
C THR A 406 42.62 -35.07 -7.93
N GLU A 407 42.03 -36.07 -8.58
CA GLU A 407 40.58 -36.15 -8.77
C GLU A 407 39.93 -36.00 -7.40
N ASP A 408 39.57 -34.76 -7.05
CA ASP A 408 38.69 -34.49 -5.95
C ASP A 408 37.45 -35.30 -6.26
N ALA A 409 37.21 -36.30 -5.42
CA ALA A 409 35.99 -37.07 -5.41
C ALA A 409 34.84 -36.07 -5.56
N VAL A 410 34.15 -36.15 -6.69
CA VAL A 410 32.85 -35.53 -6.87
C VAL A 410 32.06 -35.93 -5.64
N ILE A 411 31.86 -35.00 -4.70
CA ILE A 411 30.95 -35.22 -3.59
C ILE A 411 29.61 -35.34 -4.28
N ALA A 412 29.19 -36.59 -4.53
CA ALA A 412 27.87 -36.90 -5.01
C ALA A 412 26.92 -36.37 -3.94
N THR A 413 26.28 -35.24 -4.21
CA THR A 413 25.19 -34.75 -3.37
C THR A 413 24.15 -35.85 -3.31
N GLU A 414 23.85 -36.32 -2.09
CA GLU A 414 22.84 -37.34 -1.88
C GLU A 414 21.48 -36.89 -2.47
N PRO A 415 20.71 -37.77 -3.12
CA PRO A 415 19.40 -37.41 -3.64
C PRO A 415 18.45 -36.95 -2.54
N LEU A 416 17.63 -35.93 -2.83
CA LEU A 416 16.59 -35.48 -1.91
C LEU A 416 15.61 -36.62 -1.61
N THR A 417 15.39 -36.87 -0.33
CA THR A 417 14.40 -37.81 0.16
C THR A 417 13.09 -37.10 0.49
N LYS A 418 12.00 -37.85 0.63
CA LYS A 418 10.73 -37.32 1.17
C LYS A 418 10.94 -36.63 2.52
N GLN A 419 11.80 -37.19 3.37
CA GLN A 419 12.08 -36.64 4.69
C GLN A 419 12.75 -35.27 4.61
N ASP A 420 13.60 -35.03 3.61
CA ASP A 420 14.21 -33.70 3.41
C ASP A 420 13.17 -32.65 3.04
N LEU A 421 12.15 -33.03 2.26
CA LEU A 421 11.03 -32.15 1.90
C LEU A 421 10.13 -31.86 3.10
N VAL A 422 9.90 -32.85 3.97
CA VAL A 422 9.21 -32.67 5.26
C VAL A 422 10.00 -31.74 6.18
N ASN A 423 11.31 -31.98 6.33
CA ASN A 423 12.21 -31.17 7.13
C ASN A 423 12.30 -29.73 6.59
N TYR A 424 12.21 -29.54 5.27
CA TYR A 424 12.13 -28.23 4.64
C TYR A 424 10.92 -27.44 5.14
N LEU A 425 9.72 -28.04 5.21
CA LEU A 425 8.53 -27.37 5.74
C LEU A 425 8.65 -27.14 7.25
N ALA A 426 9.10 -28.15 7.98
CA ALA A 426 9.30 -28.09 9.43
C ALA A 426 10.32 -27.02 9.85
N SER A 427 11.31 -26.72 9.00
CA SER A 427 12.27 -25.62 9.23
C SER A 427 11.63 -24.23 9.28
N GLY A 428 10.35 -24.11 8.88
CA GLY A 428 9.54 -22.91 9.05
C GLY A 428 9.04 -22.67 10.48
N CYS A 429 9.17 -23.65 11.37
CA CYS A 429 8.74 -23.50 12.76
C CYS A 429 9.55 -22.41 13.46
N LYS A 430 8.84 -21.44 14.06
CA LYS A 430 9.43 -20.30 14.77
C LYS A 430 8.77 -20.13 16.14
N PRO A 431 9.52 -19.81 17.21
CA PRO A 431 8.90 -19.45 18.48
C PRO A 431 8.09 -18.15 18.32
N LYS A 432 7.12 -17.94 19.21
CA LYS A 432 6.06 -16.92 19.03
C LYS A 432 6.61 -15.50 18.88
N GLU A 433 7.68 -15.17 19.59
CA GLU A 433 8.39 -13.89 19.53
C GLU A 433 9.03 -13.61 18.15
N GLN A 434 9.28 -14.65 17.35
CA GLN A 434 9.80 -14.55 15.99
C GLN A 434 8.70 -14.59 14.92
N TRP A 435 7.42 -14.71 15.32
CA TRP A 435 6.32 -14.63 14.35
C TRP A 435 6.25 -13.25 13.73
N ARG A 436 6.02 -13.22 12.43
CA ARG A 436 5.91 -12.00 11.63
C ARG A 436 4.66 -12.03 10.75
N ILE A 437 4.34 -10.91 10.16
CA ILE A 437 3.17 -10.66 9.33
C ILE A 437 3.71 -10.21 7.97
N GLY A 438 3.71 -11.12 6.99
CA GLY A 438 3.96 -10.76 5.60
C GLY A 438 2.63 -10.45 4.92
N THR A 439 2.56 -9.40 4.12
CA THR A 439 1.34 -9.05 3.38
C THR A 439 1.68 -8.83 1.92
N GLU A 440 0.91 -9.45 1.04
CA GLU A 440 1.08 -9.30 -0.41
C GLU A 440 -0.23 -8.82 -1.02
N HIS A 441 -0.15 -7.93 -2.01
CA HIS A 441 -1.33 -7.44 -2.70
C HIS A 441 -1.07 -7.04 -4.15
N GLU A 442 -2.05 -7.35 -4.99
CA GLU A 442 -2.04 -7.10 -6.43
C GLU A 442 -2.95 -5.93 -6.78
N LYS A 443 -2.63 -5.24 -7.88
CA LYS A 443 -3.31 -4.03 -8.33
C LYS A 443 -3.38 -4.00 -9.85
N PHE A 444 -4.51 -3.57 -10.43
CA PHE A 444 -4.59 -3.37 -11.88
C PHE A 444 -4.12 -1.96 -12.26
N GLY A 445 -3.05 -1.84 -13.03
CA GLY A 445 -2.67 -0.57 -13.66
C GLY A 445 -3.52 -0.27 -14.88
N PHE A 446 -3.88 1.00 -15.09
CA PHE A 446 -4.65 1.43 -16.25
C PHE A 446 -4.33 2.87 -16.69
N GLU A 447 -4.53 3.15 -17.98
CA GLU A 447 -4.41 4.51 -18.52
C GLU A 447 -5.60 5.38 -18.08
N LEU A 448 -5.35 6.54 -17.46
CA LEU A 448 -6.41 7.40 -16.92
C LEU A 448 -7.39 7.89 -17.99
N ASP A 449 -6.91 8.17 -19.20
CA ASP A 449 -7.73 8.72 -20.29
C ASP A 449 -8.63 7.67 -20.98
N THR A 450 -8.15 6.43 -21.08
CA THR A 450 -8.77 5.39 -21.92
C THR A 450 -9.33 4.22 -21.11
N LEU A 451 -8.95 4.14 -19.82
CA LEU A 451 -9.16 3.04 -18.91
C LEU A 451 -8.50 1.72 -19.36
N ARG A 452 -7.69 1.71 -20.42
CA ARG A 452 -7.05 0.50 -20.95
C ARG A 452 -6.05 -0.06 -19.94
N PRO A 453 -5.88 -1.40 -19.89
CA PRO A 453 -4.87 -2.00 -19.02
C PRO A 453 -3.46 -1.49 -19.37
N MET A 454 -2.66 -1.26 -18.35
CA MET A 454 -1.28 -0.80 -18.47
C MET A 454 -0.42 -1.82 -19.24
N LYS A 455 0.23 -1.40 -20.32
CA LYS A 455 1.09 -2.24 -21.15
C LYS A 455 2.45 -2.49 -20.49
N TYR A 456 3.18 -3.48 -21.00
CA TYR A 456 4.51 -3.81 -20.47
C TYR A 456 5.48 -2.63 -20.57
N GLU A 457 5.46 -1.84 -21.65
CA GLU A 457 6.37 -0.70 -21.80
C GLU A 457 6.13 0.36 -20.71
N GLN A 458 4.86 0.63 -20.40
CA GLN A 458 4.46 1.54 -19.31
C GLN A 458 4.83 0.96 -17.93
N ILE A 459 4.71 -0.35 -17.75
CA ILE A 459 5.17 -1.05 -16.54
C ILE A 459 6.69 -0.91 -16.39
N ALA A 460 7.45 -1.09 -17.46
CA ALA A 460 8.90 -0.96 -17.44
C ALA A 460 9.31 0.47 -17.05
N ASP A 461 8.69 1.49 -17.66
CA ASP A 461 8.92 2.90 -17.30
C ASP A 461 8.61 3.17 -15.81
N LEU A 462 7.50 2.61 -15.30
CA LEU A 462 7.16 2.70 -13.88
C LEU A 462 8.21 2.02 -12.99
N LEU A 463 8.65 0.80 -13.31
CA LEU A 463 9.66 0.07 -12.54
C LEU A 463 11.01 0.80 -12.56
N TYR A 464 11.42 1.37 -13.70
CA TYR A 464 12.61 2.20 -13.78
C TYR A 464 12.49 3.47 -12.94
N GLY A 465 11.35 4.17 -13.01
CA GLY A 465 11.10 5.35 -12.20
C GLY A 465 11.11 5.07 -10.70
N LEU A 466 10.55 3.94 -10.27
CA LEU A 466 10.61 3.49 -8.87
C LEU A 466 12.02 3.15 -8.43
N ALA A 467 12.77 2.42 -9.25
CA ALA A 467 14.16 2.05 -8.99
C ALA A 467 15.05 3.29 -8.80
N GLU A 468 14.89 4.29 -9.66
CA GLU A 468 15.75 5.49 -9.68
C GLU A 468 15.39 6.52 -8.60
N ARG A 469 14.10 6.66 -8.25
CA ARG A 469 13.66 7.68 -7.28
C ARG A 469 13.66 7.19 -5.84
N PHE A 470 13.43 5.89 -5.63
CA PHE A 470 13.23 5.30 -4.31
C PHE A 470 14.22 4.18 -4.00
N ASP A 471 15.32 4.09 -4.76
CA ASP A 471 16.43 3.17 -4.50
C ASP A 471 16.01 1.69 -4.40
N TRP A 472 15.23 1.23 -5.39
CA TRP A 472 14.93 -0.20 -5.54
C TRP A 472 15.91 -0.89 -6.50
N GLU A 473 16.33 -2.10 -6.14
CA GLU A 473 17.16 -2.96 -6.99
C GLU A 473 16.31 -3.60 -8.11
N LYS A 474 16.81 -3.56 -9.34
CA LYS A 474 16.11 -4.05 -10.54
C LYS A 474 16.20 -5.57 -10.66
N ILE A 475 15.06 -6.25 -10.81
CA ILE A 475 15.01 -7.68 -11.11
C ILE A 475 14.79 -7.87 -12.61
N MET A 476 15.73 -8.56 -13.25
CA MET A 476 15.75 -8.75 -14.71
C MET A 476 15.49 -10.22 -15.09
N GLU A 477 14.72 -10.44 -16.16
CA GLU A 477 14.63 -11.72 -16.87
C GLU A 477 15.02 -11.49 -18.33
N GLY A 478 16.23 -11.93 -18.69
CA GLY A 478 16.85 -11.51 -19.95
C GLY A 478 17.06 -9.99 -19.96
N ASP A 479 16.55 -9.33 -21.00
CA ASP A 479 16.63 -7.87 -21.17
C ASP A 479 15.43 -7.13 -20.55
N TYR A 480 14.46 -7.85 -19.97
CA TYR A 480 13.23 -7.30 -19.43
C TYR A 480 13.33 -7.06 -17.93
N ILE A 481 13.03 -5.84 -17.48
CA ILE A 481 12.76 -5.58 -16.07
C ILE A 481 11.40 -6.17 -15.71
N ILE A 482 11.34 -7.03 -14.71
CA ILE A 482 10.13 -7.80 -14.35
C ILE A 482 9.73 -7.65 -12.88
N GLY A 483 10.47 -6.84 -12.13
CA GLY A 483 10.24 -6.60 -10.72
C GLY A 483 11.32 -5.75 -10.09
N LEU A 484 11.15 -5.49 -8.80
CA LEU A 484 12.07 -4.73 -7.97
C LEU A 484 12.28 -5.42 -6.63
N LYS A 485 13.39 -5.13 -5.96
CA LYS A 485 13.68 -5.57 -4.59
C LYS A 485 14.21 -4.43 -3.75
N GLN A 486 13.75 -4.32 -2.52
CA GLN A 486 14.30 -3.39 -1.53
C GLN A 486 14.27 -4.04 -0.15
N GLY A 487 15.45 -4.38 0.37
CA GLY A 487 15.56 -5.13 1.63
C GLY A 487 14.80 -6.45 1.55
N LYS A 488 13.74 -6.60 2.37
CA LYS A 488 12.86 -7.77 2.40
C LYS A 488 11.56 -7.59 1.60
N GLN A 489 11.35 -6.42 0.99
CA GLN A 489 10.22 -6.17 0.11
C GLN A 489 10.59 -6.51 -1.33
N SER A 490 9.59 -6.91 -2.11
CA SER A 490 9.73 -7.06 -3.55
C SER A 490 8.47 -6.62 -4.29
N VAL A 491 8.67 -6.08 -5.48
CA VAL A 491 7.61 -5.79 -6.45
C VAL A 491 7.72 -6.81 -7.56
N SER A 492 6.62 -7.46 -7.89
CA SER A 492 6.51 -8.46 -8.96
C SER A 492 5.36 -8.14 -9.91
N LEU A 493 5.41 -8.78 -11.07
CA LEU A 493 4.35 -8.72 -12.07
C LEU A 493 3.70 -10.09 -12.22
N GLU A 494 2.38 -10.12 -12.12
CA GLU A 494 1.52 -11.24 -12.47
C GLU A 494 1.28 -11.33 -14.00
N PRO A 495 0.71 -12.43 -14.53
CA PRO A 495 0.66 -12.68 -15.98
C PRO A 495 0.05 -11.57 -16.82
N GLY A 496 -0.99 -10.90 -16.29
CA GLY A 496 -1.70 -9.79 -16.94
C GLY A 496 -1.14 -8.40 -16.65
N GLY A 497 0.03 -8.31 -16.01
CA GLY A 497 0.61 -7.04 -15.60
C GLY A 497 0.01 -6.47 -14.32
N GLN A 498 -0.71 -7.28 -13.54
CA GLN A 498 -1.10 -6.89 -12.19
C GLN A 498 0.15 -6.64 -11.36
N PHE A 499 0.17 -5.48 -10.69
CA PHE A 499 1.35 -4.95 -10.02
C PHE A 499 1.31 -5.32 -8.55
N GLU A 500 2.18 -6.25 -8.18
CA GLU A 500 2.19 -6.88 -6.87
C GLU A 500 3.25 -6.22 -5.97
N LEU A 501 2.91 -6.04 -4.69
CA LEU A 501 3.88 -5.90 -3.62
C LEU A 501 3.85 -7.19 -2.80
N SER A 502 5.01 -7.82 -2.61
CA SER A 502 5.26 -8.77 -1.52
C SER A 502 6.04 -8.03 -0.43
N GLY A 503 5.35 -7.74 0.67
CA GLY A 503 5.84 -6.95 1.79
C GLY A 503 6.85 -7.68 2.67
N ALA A 504 7.53 -6.93 3.53
CA ALA A 504 8.46 -7.51 4.48
C ALA A 504 7.71 -8.32 5.56
N PRO A 505 8.39 -9.28 6.22
CA PRO A 505 7.87 -9.91 7.43
C PRO A 505 7.95 -8.92 8.61
N LEU A 506 6.82 -8.31 8.96
CA LEU A 506 6.70 -7.23 9.96
C LEU A 506 6.13 -7.74 11.29
N GLU A 507 6.32 -6.98 12.37
CA GLU A 507 5.90 -7.41 13.71
C GLU A 507 4.47 -6.96 14.06
N THR A 508 4.11 -5.76 13.60
CA THR A 508 2.82 -5.14 13.89
C THR A 508 2.06 -4.76 12.63
N LEU A 509 0.74 -4.71 12.73
CA LEU A 509 -0.17 -4.29 11.68
C LEU A 509 -0.04 -2.79 11.36
N HIS A 510 0.45 -2.00 12.32
CA HIS A 510 0.82 -0.60 12.07
C HIS A 510 1.96 -0.50 11.05
N GLN A 511 3.01 -1.32 11.21
CA GLN A 511 4.08 -1.41 10.23
C GLN A 511 3.55 -1.91 8.88
N THR A 512 2.70 -2.95 8.88
CA THR A 512 2.09 -3.47 7.65
C THR A 512 1.32 -2.38 6.90
N CYS A 513 0.50 -1.59 7.60
CA CYS A 513 -0.27 -0.54 6.95
C CYS A 513 0.62 0.64 6.52
N ALA A 514 1.68 0.96 7.26
CA ALA A 514 2.68 1.95 6.85
C ALA A 514 3.42 1.51 5.58
N GLU A 515 3.78 0.23 5.46
CA GLU A 515 4.41 -0.35 4.27
C GLU A 515 3.49 -0.28 3.05
N VAL A 516 2.21 -0.68 3.21
CA VAL A 516 1.20 -0.55 2.15
C VAL A 516 1.09 0.90 1.67
N ASN A 517 0.99 1.86 2.59
CA ASN A 517 0.87 3.28 2.23
C ASN A 517 2.15 3.82 1.58
N SER A 518 3.34 3.42 2.06
CA SER A 518 4.61 3.80 1.44
C SER A 518 4.69 3.32 0.00
N HIS A 519 4.35 2.05 -0.25
CA HIS A 519 4.35 1.50 -1.60
C HIS A 519 3.32 2.20 -2.51
N LEU A 520 2.08 2.41 -2.04
CA LEU A 520 1.05 3.10 -2.81
C LEU A 520 1.46 4.53 -3.15
N TYR A 521 2.07 5.26 -2.20
CA TYR A 521 2.61 6.60 -2.44
C TYR A 521 3.69 6.59 -3.52
N GLN A 522 4.69 5.71 -3.42
CA GLN A 522 5.79 5.63 -4.38
C GLN A 522 5.29 5.30 -5.79
N VAL A 523 4.39 4.31 -5.90
CA VAL A 523 3.77 3.91 -7.17
C VAL A 523 3.00 5.08 -7.78
N LYS A 524 2.18 5.77 -6.98
CA LYS A 524 1.38 6.92 -7.44
C LYS A 524 2.24 8.09 -7.90
N ALA A 525 3.30 8.41 -7.15
CA ALA A 525 4.21 9.50 -7.47
C ALA A 525 4.88 9.35 -8.85
N VAL A 526 5.16 8.11 -9.28
CA VAL A 526 5.71 7.84 -10.61
C VAL A 526 4.59 7.68 -11.66
N ALA A 527 3.53 6.96 -11.32
CA ALA A 527 2.46 6.60 -12.24
C ALA A 527 1.64 7.81 -12.73
N GLU A 528 1.40 8.82 -11.87
CA GLU A 528 0.65 10.02 -12.25
C GLU A 528 1.37 10.82 -13.36
N GLU A 529 2.70 10.83 -13.39
CA GLU A 529 3.48 11.52 -14.43
C GLU A 529 3.38 10.87 -15.81
N ILE A 530 3.12 9.57 -15.85
CA ILE A 530 2.95 8.79 -17.08
C ILE A 530 1.46 8.52 -17.40
N GLY A 531 0.54 9.15 -16.67
CA GLY A 531 -0.91 9.05 -16.92
C GLY A 531 -1.53 7.70 -16.55
N ILE A 532 -0.95 7.00 -15.55
CA ILE A 532 -1.41 5.69 -15.08
C ILE A 532 -2.07 5.80 -13.70
N GLY A 533 -3.21 5.13 -13.53
CA GLY A 533 -3.87 4.88 -12.25
C GLY A 533 -3.80 3.41 -11.84
N PHE A 534 -4.08 3.13 -10.57
CA PHE A 534 -4.16 1.76 -10.04
C PHE A 534 -5.51 1.48 -9.40
N LEU A 535 -6.10 0.35 -9.76
CA LEU A 535 -7.43 -0.07 -9.33
C LEU A 535 -7.35 -1.23 -8.33
N GLY A 536 -7.98 -1.06 -7.17
CA GLY A 536 -8.11 -2.09 -6.12
C GLY A 536 -9.42 -2.87 -6.21
N ILE A 537 -9.45 -3.94 -7.01
CA ILE A 537 -10.64 -4.79 -7.23
C ILE A 537 -10.24 -6.25 -7.42
N GLY A 538 -11.11 -7.21 -7.08
CA GLY A 538 -10.78 -8.64 -7.18
C GLY A 538 -10.69 -9.18 -8.61
N PHE A 539 -11.38 -8.55 -9.56
CA PHE A 539 -11.44 -8.97 -10.96
C PHE A 539 -11.56 -7.76 -11.90
N GLN A 540 -10.89 -7.82 -13.05
CA GLN A 540 -10.90 -6.76 -14.07
C GLN A 540 -12.34 -6.47 -14.56
N PRO A 541 -12.92 -5.30 -14.26
CA PRO A 541 -14.35 -5.06 -14.43
C PRO A 541 -14.78 -4.75 -15.88
N LYS A 542 -13.88 -4.28 -16.74
CA LYS A 542 -14.21 -3.68 -18.05
C LYS A 542 -13.70 -4.47 -19.25
N TRP A 543 -12.50 -5.02 -19.17
CA TRP A 543 -11.80 -5.57 -20.34
C TRP A 543 -11.93 -7.08 -20.47
N ARG A 544 -11.96 -7.56 -21.73
CA ARG A 544 -11.91 -8.99 -22.05
C ARG A 544 -10.48 -9.49 -21.88
N ILE A 545 -10.33 -10.80 -21.73
CA ILE A 545 -9.00 -11.42 -21.60
C ILE A 545 -8.03 -11.07 -22.75
N LYS A 546 -8.53 -11.00 -23.99
CA LYS A 546 -7.72 -10.64 -25.17
C LYS A 546 -7.25 -9.18 -25.20
N ASP A 547 -7.84 -8.34 -24.36
CA ASP A 547 -7.49 -6.93 -24.22
C ASP A 547 -6.42 -6.73 -23.11
N ILE A 548 -6.04 -7.80 -22.39
CA ILE A 548 -5.03 -7.77 -21.31
C ILE A 548 -3.63 -8.04 -21.90
N PRO A 549 -2.61 -7.23 -21.56
CA PRO A 549 -1.24 -7.47 -21.98
C PRO A 549 -0.66 -8.71 -21.31
N ILE A 550 0.34 -9.31 -21.95
CA ILE A 550 1.01 -10.50 -21.44
C ILE A 550 2.41 -10.09 -21.00
N MET A 551 2.77 -10.38 -19.75
CA MET A 551 4.10 -10.08 -19.23
C MET A 551 5.17 -11.00 -19.83
N PRO A 552 6.36 -10.49 -20.17
CA PRO A 552 7.44 -11.25 -20.81
C PRO A 552 8.20 -12.12 -19.80
N LYS A 553 7.53 -13.11 -19.20
CA LYS A 553 8.10 -14.05 -18.22
C LYS A 553 7.88 -15.48 -18.71
N GLY A 554 8.96 -16.23 -18.93
CA GLY A 554 8.91 -17.55 -19.57
C GLY A 554 8.03 -18.56 -18.82
N ARG A 555 7.95 -18.47 -17.50
CA ARG A 555 7.07 -19.32 -16.68
C ARG A 555 5.58 -19.18 -17.05
N TYR A 556 5.15 -17.98 -17.46
CA TYR A 556 3.75 -17.72 -17.79
C TYR A 556 3.34 -18.29 -19.13
N ASP A 557 4.27 -18.47 -20.07
CA ASP A 557 3.98 -19.16 -21.34
C ASP A 557 3.62 -20.63 -21.11
N ILE A 558 4.34 -21.31 -20.21
CA ILE A 558 4.06 -22.69 -19.82
C ILE A 558 2.67 -22.78 -19.19
N MET A 559 2.40 -21.94 -18.19
CA MET A 559 1.10 -21.91 -17.50
C MET A 559 -0.05 -21.59 -18.47
N ARG A 560 0.10 -20.59 -19.34
CA ARG A 560 -0.93 -20.19 -20.32
C ARG A 560 -1.28 -21.34 -21.27
N ASN A 561 -0.30 -22.12 -21.67
CA ASN A 561 -0.51 -23.30 -22.53
C ASN A 561 -1.14 -24.47 -21.75
N TYR A 562 -0.92 -24.54 -20.44
CA TYR A 562 -1.43 -25.61 -19.58
C TYR A 562 -2.86 -25.38 -19.10
N MET A 563 -3.22 -24.17 -18.66
CA MET A 563 -4.51 -23.89 -18.02
C MET A 563 -5.74 -24.41 -18.79
N PRO A 564 -5.84 -24.25 -20.13
CA PRO A 564 -7.00 -24.75 -20.89
C PRO A 564 -7.16 -26.28 -20.87
N LYS A 565 -6.12 -27.03 -20.48
CA LYS A 565 -6.14 -28.49 -20.38
C LYS A 565 -6.79 -28.99 -19.09
N VAL A 566 -6.91 -28.14 -18.07
CA VAL A 566 -7.31 -28.52 -16.70
C VAL A 566 -8.51 -27.75 -16.13
N GLY A 567 -8.89 -26.63 -16.74
CA GLY A 567 -10.05 -25.84 -16.33
C GLY A 567 -10.39 -24.77 -17.36
N SER A 568 -11.63 -24.25 -17.32
CA SER A 568 -12.06 -23.21 -18.26
C SER A 568 -11.73 -21.79 -17.81
N LEU A 569 -11.48 -21.58 -16.51
CA LEU A 569 -11.28 -20.27 -15.90
C LEU A 569 -9.81 -19.98 -15.50
N GLY A 570 -8.90 -20.94 -15.68
CA GLY A 570 -7.50 -20.76 -15.27
C GLY A 570 -6.76 -19.62 -15.99
N LEU A 571 -7.14 -19.30 -17.23
CA LEU A 571 -6.61 -18.11 -17.91
C LEU A 571 -7.14 -16.81 -17.29
N ASP A 572 -8.40 -16.79 -16.84
CA ASP A 572 -8.95 -15.63 -16.15
C ASP A 572 -8.31 -15.39 -14.79
N MET A 573 -7.97 -16.46 -14.07
CA MET A 573 -7.16 -16.37 -12.85
C MET A 573 -5.85 -15.62 -13.14
N MET A 574 -5.10 -16.07 -14.15
CA MET A 574 -3.80 -15.50 -14.52
C MET A 574 -3.88 -14.03 -14.92
N PHE A 575 -4.85 -13.66 -15.78
CA PHE A 575 -4.84 -12.35 -16.46
C PHE A 575 -5.81 -11.32 -15.86
N ARG A 576 -6.84 -11.75 -15.13
CA ARG A 576 -7.96 -10.87 -14.74
C ARG A 576 -8.27 -10.85 -13.25
N THR A 577 -7.47 -11.48 -12.39
CA THR A 577 -7.69 -11.42 -10.92
C THR A 577 -6.63 -10.61 -10.18
N CYS A 578 -7.01 -10.06 -9.02
CA CYS A 578 -6.11 -9.46 -8.03
C CYS A 578 -6.49 -9.93 -6.62
N THR A 579 -5.50 -10.25 -5.79
CA THR A 579 -5.67 -10.68 -4.41
C THR A 579 -5.08 -9.69 -3.42
N VAL A 580 -5.53 -9.77 -2.16
CA VAL A 580 -4.69 -9.47 -1.00
C VAL A 580 -4.54 -10.76 -0.19
N GLN A 581 -3.33 -11.02 0.30
CA GLN A 581 -2.99 -12.22 1.05
C GLN A 581 -2.08 -11.87 2.23
N VAL A 582 -2.13 -12.71 3.27
CA VAL A 582 -1.26 -12.60 4.44
C VAL A 582 -0.53 -13.91 4.67
N ASN A 583 0.74 -13.79 5.02
CA ASN A 583 1.69 -14.86 5.28
C ASN A 583 1.98 -14.88 6.79
N LEU A 584 1.69 -16.01 7.44
CA LEU A 584 1.73 -16.16 8.90
C LEU A 584 2.53 -17.40 9.30
N ASP A 585 3.26 -17.27 10.41
CA ASP A 585 4.16 -18.28 10.95
C ASP A 585 3.43 -19.25 11.89
N PHE A 586 4.08 -20.38 12.15
CA PHE A 586 3.67 -21.39 13.13
C PHE A 586 4.86 -21.84 13.96
N SER A 587 4.62 -22.31 15.19
CA SER A 587 5.68 -22.70 16.13
C SER A 587 6.04 -24.18 16.12
N SER A 588 5.15 -25.03 15.61
CA SER A 588 5.32 -26.48 15.58
C SER A 588 4.37 -27.08 14.54
N GLU A 589 4.50 -28.37 14.27
CA GLU A 589 3.54 -29.11 13.45
C GLU A 589 2.12 -29.05 14.02
N SER A 590 1.97 -29.18 15.35
CA SER A 590 0.66 -29.09 16.01
C SER A 590 0.01 -27.71 15.84
N ASP A 591 0.79 -26.63 16.01
CA ASP A 591 0.32 -25.27 15.77
C ASP A 591 0.00 -25.03 14.29
N MET A 592 0.81 -25.57 13.38
CA MET A 592 0.55 -25.54 11.93
C MET A 592 -0.79 -26.21 11.60
N ILE A 593 -1.05 -27.43 12.10
CA ILE A 593 -2.31 -28.16 11.87
C ILE A 593 -3.51 -27.34 12.36
N ARG A 594 -3.42 -26.79 13.58
CA ARG A 594 -4.46 -25.94 14.19
C ARG A 594 -4.76 -24.72 13.32
N LYS A 595 -3.73 -23.96 12.95
CA LYS A 595 -3.88 -22.76 12.11
C LYS A 595 -4.35 -23.08 10.70
N PHE A 596 -3.92 -24.19 10.11
CA PHE A 596 -4.35 -24.63 8.79
C PHE A 596 -5.85 -24.98 8.81
N ARG A 597 -6.30 -25.78 9.79
CA ARG A 597 -7.72 -26.13 9.95
C ARG A 597 -8.60 -24.90 10.18
N ALA A 598 -8.19 -24.00 11.07
CA ALA A 598 -8.90 -22.75 11.32
C ALA A 598 -8.95 -21.87 10.07
N GLY A 599 -7.82 -21.70 9.37
CA GLY A 599 -7.72 -20.95 8.12
C GLY A 599 -8.67 -21.48 7.05
N LEU A 600 -8.61 -22.79 6.77
CA LEU A 600 -9.50 -23.41 5.77
C LEU A 600 -10.98 -23.27 6.15
N ALA A 601 -11.34 -23.54 7.41
CA ALA A 601 -12.74 -23.46 7.84
C ALA A 601 -13.30 -22.04 7.70
N LEU A 602 -12.50 -21.02 8.03
CA LEU A 602 -12.92 -19.61 7.99
C LEU A 602 -12.68 -18.93 6.64
N GLN A 603 -11.98 -19.55 5.69
CA GLN A 603 -11.68 -18.92 4.40
C GLN A 603 -12.91 -18.41 3.63
N PRO A 604 -14.04 -19.15 3.59
CA PRO A 604 -15.27 -18.63 2.99
C PRO A 604 -15.81 -17.38 3.71
N ILE A 605 -15.59 -17.23 5.01
CA ILE A 605 -16.00 -16.02 5.74
C ILE A 605 -15.12 -14.84 5.32
N ALA A 606 -13.80 -15.02 5.25
CA ALA A 606 -12.91 -13.99 4.72
C ALA A 606 -13.27 -13.63 3.26
N THR A 607 -13.56 -14.62 2.42
CA THR A 607 -14.02 -14.38 1.03
C THR A 607 -15.28 -13.53 1.01
N ALA A 608 -16.26 -13.80 1.87
CA ALA A 608 -17.49 -13.01 1.96
C ALA A 608 -17.24 -11.56 2.40
N LEU A 609 -16.41 -11.36 3.43
CA LEU A 609 -16.08 -10.05 3.99
C LEU A 609 -15.33 -9.17 2.97
N PHE A 610 -14.51 -9.79 2.14
CA PHE A 610 -13.65 -9.10 1.18
C PHE A 610 -14.21 -9.11 -0.26
N ALA A 611 -15.33 -9.76 -0.54
CA ALA A 611 -15.91 -9.89 -1.89
C ALA A 611 -15.99 -8.54 -2.61
N ASN A 612 -15.31 -8.43 -3.75
CA ASN A 612 -15.08 -7.17 -4.44
C ASN A 612 -14.90 -7.37 -5.95
N SER A 613 -15.65 -8.27 -6.59
CA SER A 613 -15.52 -8.52 -8.03
C SER A 613 -16.84 -8.81 -8.75
N PRO A 614 -17.84 -7.89 -8.70
CA PRO A 614 -19.17 -8.15 -9.25
C PRO A 614 -19.33 -7.87 -10.75
N PHE A 615 -18.30 -7.36 -11.43
CA PHE A 615 -18.38 -6.97 -12.83
C PHE A 615 -17.47 -7.81 -13.73
N THR A 616 -17.93 -8.06 -14.94
CA THR A 616 -17.15 -8.64 -16.04
C THR A 616 -17.54 -7.93 -17.33
N GLU A 617 -16.55 -7.44 -18.07
CA GLU A 617 -16.75 -6.83 -19.40
C GLU A 617 -17.80 -5.71 -19.42
N GLY A 618 -17.82 -4.91 -18.35
CA GLY A 618 -18.69 -3.75 -18.21
C GLY A 618 -20.07 -4.03 -17.65
N LYS A 619 -20.35 -5.25 -17.17
CA LYS A 619 -21.69 -5.64 -16.67
C LYS A 619 -21.61 -6.46 -15.38
N PRO A 620 -22.67 -6.44 -14.54
CA PRO A 620 -22.82 -7.39 -13.44
C PRO A 620 -22.72 -8.84 -13.93
N ASN A 621 -21.93 -9.65 -13.25
CA ASN A 621 -21.62 -11.02 -13.67
C ASN A 621 -22.39 -12.10 -12.88
N GLY A 622 -23.22 -11.70 -11.91
CA GLY A 622 -24.00 -12.62 -11.07
C GLY A 622 -23.26 -13.14 -9.84
N TYR A 623 -22.04 -12.69 -9.59
CA TYR A 623 -21.23 -13.02 -8.42
C TYR A 623 -20.93 -11.77 -7.60
N LEU A 624 -20.63 -11.97 -6.32
CA LEU A 624 -20.04 -10.96 -5.44
C LEU A 624 -18.51 -11.06 -5.47
N SER A 625 -17.99 -12.30 -5.51
CA SER A 625 -16.57 -12.57 -5.82
C SER A 625 -16.46 -13.49 -7.04
N MET A 626 -16.41 -12.90 -8.24
CA MET A 626 -16.07 -13.64 -9.46
C MET A 626 -14.67 -14.26 -9.35
N ARG A 627 -13.74 -13.55 -8.71
CA ARG A 627 -12.40 -14.08 -8.44
C ARG A 627 -12.45 -15.42 -7.71
N SER A 628 -13.16 -15.51 -6.59
CA SER A 628 -13.25 -16.76 -5.84
C SER A 628 -13.93 -17.88 -6.64
N HIS A 629 -14.95 -17.55 -7.44
CA HIS A 629 -15.55 -18.52 -8.37
C HIS A 629 -14.55 -19.06 -9.39
N ILE A 630 -13.70 -18.21 -9.98
CA ILE A 630 -12.67 -18.62 -10.95
C ILE A 630 -11.74 -19.71 -10.38
N TRP A 631 -11.37 -19.61 -9.10
CA TRP A 631 -10.54 -20.61 -8.43
C TRP A 631 -11.21 -21.99 -8.27
N SER A 632 -12.52 -22.13 -8.56
CA SER A 632 -13.22 -23.42 -8.58
C SER A 632 -13.09 -24.20 -9.89
N ASP A 633 -12.67 -23.54 -10.97
CA ASP A 633 -12.47 -24.17 -12.30
C ASP A 633 -11.15 -23.71 -12.95
N THR A 634 -10.12 -23.55 -12.12
CA THR A 634 -8.76 -23.23 -12.55
C THR A 634 -7.94 -24.50 -12.80
N ASP A 635 -7.72 -25.33 -11.77
CA ASP A 635 -7.10 -26.66 -11.86
C ASP A 635 -7.38 -27.43 -10.56
N ASN A 636 -8.23 -28.46 -10.65
CA ASN A 636 -8.69 -29.23 -9.49
C ASN A 636 -7.60 -30.02 -8.76
N ASN A 637 -6.41 -30.19 -9.35
CA ASN A 637 -5.29 -30.87 -8.67
C ASN A 637 -4.60 -29.96 -7.64
N ARG A 638 -4.70 -28.64 -7.81
CA ARG A 638 -3.91 -27.67 -7.04
C ARG A 638 -4.74 -26.61 -6.31
N THR A 639 -6.07 -26.67 -6.38
CA THR A 639 -6.97 -25.70 -5.71
C THR A 639 -7.91 -26.38 -4.72
N GLY A 640 -8.67 -25.58 -3.96
CA GLY A 640 -9.79 -26.06 -3.15
C GLY A 640 -9.54 -26.07 -1.64
N MET A 641 -10.43 -26.79 -0.93
CA MET A 641 -10.53 -26.81 0.54
C MET A 641 -9.65 -27.85 1.23
N LEU A 642 -8.91 -28.67 0.48
CA LEU A 642 -8.02 -29.71 1.00
C LEU A 642 -8.63 -30.52 2.18
N PRO A 643 -9.71 -31.29 1.95
CA PRO A 643 -10.47 -31.91 3.04
C PRO A 643 -9.62 -32.82 3.94
N PHE A 644 -8.56 -33.42 3.40
CA PHE A 644 -7.62 -34.29 4.13
C PHE A 644 -6.88 -33.56 5.27
N VAL A 645 -6.84 -32.22 5.29
CA VAL A 645 -6.27 -31.44 6.40
C VAL A 645 -7.04 -31.65 7.71
N PHE A 646 -8.30 -32.07 7.62
CA PHE A 646 -9.16 -32.35 8.76
C PHE A 646 -9.09 -33.81 9.22
N ASP A 647 -8.31 -34.67 8.55
CA ASP A 647 -8.09 -36.04 8.98
C ASP A 647 -7.16 -36.07 10.20
N ASP A 648 -7.35 -37.05 11.10
CA ASP A 648 -6.53 -37.21 12.31
C ASP A 648 -5.05 -37.48 11.99
N SER A 649 -4.75 -38.03 10.80
CA SER A 649 -3.40 -38.31 10.32
C SER A 649 -2.66 -37.09 9.77
N PHE A 650 -3.32 -35.94 9.66
CA PHE A 650 -2.74 -34.79 8.97
C PHE A 650 -1.53 -34.20 9.71
N GLY A 651 -0.48 -33.92 8.93
CA GLY A 651 0.76 -33.27 9.34
C GLY A 651 1.58 -32.84 8.12
N PHE A 652 2.83 -32.44 8.32
CA PHE A 652 3.75 -32.06 7.23
C PHE A 652 3.91 -33.18 6.22
N GLU A 653 4.01 -34.43 6.67
CA GLU A 653 4.22 -35.58 5.81
C GLU A 653 3.08 -35.75 4.79
N GLN A 654 1.83 -35.68 5.24
CA GLN A 654 0.67 -35.81 4.35
C GLN A 654 0.56 -34.64 3.37
N TYR A 655 0.96 -33.43 3.78
CA TYR A 655 1.04 -32.28 2.87
C TYR A 655 2.13 -32.45 1.81
N VAL A 656 3.30 -33.01 2.18
CA VAL A 656 4.36 -33.36 1.23
C VAL A 656 3.88 -34.40 0.25
N ASP A 657 3.16 -35.45 0.68
CA ASP A 657 2.60 -36.44 -0.24
C ASP A 657 1.62 -35.81 -1.24
N TYR A 658 0.70 -34.96 -0.74
CA TYR A 658 -0.18 -34.18 -1.61
C TYR A 658 0.63 -33.37 -2.64
N ALA A 659 1.59 -32.57 -2.19
CA ALA A 659 2.39 -31.71 -3.06
C ALA A 659 3.26 -32.51 -4.04
N LEU A 660 3.78 -33.68 -3.66
CA LEU A 660 4.53 -34.58 -4.53
C LEU A 660 3.71 -35.08 -5.72
N ASP A 661 2.41 -35.24 -5.53
CA ASP A 661 1.48 -35.77 -6.52
C ASP A 661 0.80 -34.67 -7.36
N VAL A 662 0.85 -33.41 -6.94
CA VAL A 662 0.42 -32.27 -7.77
C VAL A 662 1.29 -32.19 -9.03
N PRO A 663 0.70 -32.12 -10.24
CA PRO A 663 1.46 -31.96 -11.47
C PRO A 663 2.28 -30.66 -11.47
N MET A 664 3.54 -30.76 -11.87
CA MET A 664 4.46 -29.64 -11.98
C MET A 664 4.12 -28.73 -13.16
N TYR A 665 4.63 -27.51 -13.11
CA TYR A 665 4.68 -26.64 -14.29
C TYR A 665 6.06 -26.63 -14.92
N PHE A 666 7.11 -26.40 -14.12
CA PHE A 666 8.45 -26.23 -14.65
C PHE A 666 9.52 -26.62 -13.65
N VAL A 667 10.73 -26.81 -14.16
CA VAL A 667 11.99 -26.67 -13.40
C VAL A 667 12.80 -25.53 -13.98
N TYR A 668 13.56 -24.84 -13.13
CA TYR A 668 14.38 -23.70 -13.53
C TYR A 668 15.85 -24.09 -13.60
N ARG A 669 16.45 -24.02 -14.81
CA ARG A 669 17.84 -24.43 -15.06
C ARG A 669 18.49 -23.48 -16.03
N ASN A 670 19.76 -23.12 -15.77
CA ASN A 670 20.55 -22.27 -16.67
C ASN A 670 19.80 -21.02 -17.14
N LYS A 671 19.09 -20.37 -16.19
CA LYS A 671 18.24 -19.21 -16.41
C LYS A 671 17.04 -19.41 -17.35
N LYS A 672 16.60 -20.65 -17.54
CA LYS A 672 15.47 -21.02 -18.40
C LYS A 672 14.44 -21.84 -17.64
N TYR A 673 13.17 -21.61 -17.97
CA TYR A 673 12.05 -22.44 -17.52
C TYR A 673 11.90 -23.63 -18.47
N ILE A 674 12.01 -24.85 -17.94
CA ILE A 674 11.80 -26.10 -18.68
C ILE A 674 10.40 -26.58 -18.35
N ASP A 675 9.56 -26.80 -19.36
CA ASP A 675 8.19 -27.31 -19.21
C ASP A 675 8.21 -28.74 -18.66
N CYS A 676 7.56 -28.94 -17.51
CA CYS A 676 7.37 -30.23 -16.85
C CYS A 676 5.89 -30.57 -16.65
N THR A 677 5.01 -29.95 -17.43
CA THR A 677 3.57 -30.17 -17.33
C THR A 677 3.21 -31.64 -17.59
N GLY A 678 2.29 -32.17 -16.77
CA GLY A 678 1.90 -33.59 -16.81
C GLY A 678 2.83 -34.53 -16.03
N LEU A 679 3.95 -34.05 -15.49
CA LEU A 679 4.81 -34.79 -14.57
C LEU A 679 4.53 -34.39 -13.12
N SER A 680 4.78 -35.28 -12.17
CA SER A 680 4.70 -34.96 -10.73
C SER A 680 6.09 -34.88 -10.12
N PHE A 681 6.24 -34.14 -9.02
CA PHE A 681 7.52 -34.01 -8.33
C PHE A 681 7.99 -35.36 -7.75
N ARG A 682 7.06 -36.28 -7.45
CA ARG A 682 7.36 -37.66 -7.03
C ARG A 682 8.26 -38.39 -8.02
N VAL A 683 8.06 -38.16 -9.32
CA VAL A 683 8.86 -38.77 -10.40
C VAL A 683 10.30 -38.24 -10.39
N LEU A 684 10.53 -36.97 -10.01
CA LEU A 684 11.87 -36.39 -9.91
C LEU A 684 12.71 -36.98 -8.77
N ILE A 685 12.10 -37.22 -7.61
CA ILE A 685 12.83 -37.75 -6.44
C ILE A 685 13.00 -39.28 -6.48
N ASN A 686 12.32 -39.97 -7.40
CA ASN A 686 12.43 -41.43 -7.56
C ASN A 686 12.52 -41.83 -9.05
N PRO A 687 13.73 -41.84 -9.64
CA PRO A 687 13.92 -42.17 -11.05
C PRO A 687 13.62 -43.64 -11.42
N TYR A 688 13.36 -44.52 -10.43
CA TYR A 688 13.18 -45.96 -10.63
C TYR A 688 11.71 -46.42 -10.71
N ILE A 689 10.73 -45.51 -10.78
CA ILE A 689 9.32 -45.89 -10.96
C ILE A 689 9.12 -46.38 -12.42
N PRO A 690 8.72 -47.65 -12.66
CA PRO A 690 8.58 -48.17 -14.01
C PRO A 690 7.48 -47.44 -14.81
N ILE A 691 7.83 -46.98 -16.01
CA ILE A 691 6.96 -46.31 -17.01
C ILE A 691 5.68 -47.12 -17.35
N TYR A 692 5.61 -48.40 -16.98
CA TYR A 692 4.43 -49.26 -17.16
C TYR A 692 3.15 -48.75 -16.46
N TRP A 693 3.23 -47.79 -15.53
CA TRP A 693 2.06 -47.15 -14.92
C TRP A 693 1.46 -45.99 -15.74
N PHE A 694 2.19 -45.42 -16.69
CA PHE A 694 1.72 -44.26 -17.48
C PHE A 694 0.70 -44.62 -18.58
N SER A 695 0.52 -45.90 -18.91
CA SER A 695 -0.45 -46.34 -19.94
C SER A 695 -1.92 -46.26 -19.48
N ILE A 696 -2.20 -45.86 -18.24
CA ILE A 696 -3.57 -45.85 -17.68
C ILE A 696 -4.14 -44.42 -17.56
N TYR A 697 -3.32 -43.37 -17.66
CA TYR A 697 -3.75 -41.98 -17.39
C TYR A 697 -3.68 -41.00 -18.57
N VAL A 698 -3.30 -41.44 -19.77
CA VAL A 698 -3.37 -40.62 -20.98
C VAL A 698 -4.61 -41.01 -21.80
N PRO A 699 -5.60 -40.12 -22.00
CA PRO A 699 -6.74 -40.40 -22.87
C PRO A 699 -6.24 -40.65 -24.29
N LYS A 700 -6.67 -41.75 -24.92
CA LYS A 700 -6.34 -42.04 -26.33
C LYS A 700 -6.89 -40.91 -27.22
N PRO A 701 -6.07 -40.25 -28.05
CA PRO A 701 -6.58 -39.32 -29.04
C PRO A 701 -7.33 -40.10 -30.14
N HIS A 702 -8.60 -39.77 -30.33
CA HIS A 702 -9.27 -39.95 -31.61
C HIS A 702 -8.70 -38.88 -32.54
N ASP A 703 -7.72 -39.27 -33.37
CA ASP A 703 -7.34 -38.69 -34.67
C ASP A 703 -5.81 -38.77 -34.88
N SER A 704 -5.43 -39.31 -36.04
CA SER A 704 -4.12 -39.91 -36.32
C SER A 704 -3.05 -38.92 -36.82
N GLU A 705 -3.00 -37.68 -36.33
CA GLU A 705 -1.99 -36.68 -36.75
C GLU A 705 -1.02 -36.21 -35.65
N TYR A 706 -1.12 -36.73 -34.41
CA TYR A 706 -0.28 -36.32 -33.25
C TYR A 706 0.74 -37.37 -32.78
N THR A 707 1.28 -38.22 -33.67
CA THR A 707 2.22 -39.28 -33.27
C THR A 707 3.67 -38.82 -33.14
N GLY A 708 4.04 -37.63 -33.65
CA GLY A 708 5.39 -37.08 -33.56
C GLY A 708 5.75 -36.49 -32.19
N ASP A 709 4.84 -35.72 -31.58
CA ASP A 709 5.11 -35.03 -30.30
C ASP A 709 5.13 -35.99 -29.10
N LEU A 710 4.27 -37.01 -29.08
CA LEU A 710 4.20 -37.97 -27.98
C LEU A 710 5.48 -38.82 -27.86
N ILE A 711 6.08 -39.19 -29.01
CA ILE A 711 7.35 -39.93 -29.04
C ILE A 711 8.50 -39.05 -28.54
N SER A 712 8.49 -37.75 -28.87
CA SER A 712 9.51 -36.81 -28.38
C SER A 712 9.42 -36.58 -26.85
N VAL A 713 8.20 -36.51 -26.29
CA VAL A 713 7.96 -36.36 -24.84
C VAL A 713 8.33 -37.64 -24.09
N ILE A 714 8.01 -38.82 -24.64
CA ILE A 714 8.37 -40.12 -24.04
C ILE A 714 9.89 -40.33 -24.09
N MET A 715 10.57 -39.94 -25.19
CA MET A 715 12.03 -39.97 -25.28
C MET A 715 12.69 -38.98 -24.30
N TYR A 716 12.16 -37.74 -24.18
CA TYR A 716 12.64 -36.75 -23.21
C TYR A 716 12.46 -37.21 -21.76
N LEU A 717 11.40 -37.98 -21.47
CA LEU A 717 11.12 -38.52 -20.14
C LEU A 717 12.05 -39.69 -19.77
N GLN A 718 12.36 -40.57 -20.73
CA GLN A 718 13.39 -41.61 -20.54
C GLN A 718 14.76 -40.98 -20.34
N ASP A 719 15.11 -39.98 -21.14
CA ASP A 719 16.36 -39.25 -20.99
C ASP A 719 16.39 -38.48 -19.65
N PHE A 720 15.29 -37.89 -19.19
CA PHE A 720 15.20 -37.20 -17.89
C PHE A 720 15.39 -38.15 -16.70
N LEU A 721 14.70 -39.30 -16.70
CA LEU A 721 14.78 -40.31 -15.64
C LEU A 721 16.14 -41.02 -15.58
N GLU A 722 16.84 -41.11 -16.71
CA GLU A 722 18.19 -41.66 -16.80
C GLU A 722 19.30 -40.62 -16.55
N GLY A 723 18.96 -39.38 -16.19
CA GLY A 723 19.93 -38.30 -16.00
C GLY A 723 20.61 -37.85 -17.29
N LYS A 724 19.93 -37.95 -18.43
CA LYS A 724 20.39 -37.62 -19.79
C LYS A 724 19.64 -36.43 -20.39
N LEU A 725 19.16 -35.50 -19.57
CA LEU A 725 18.61 -34.22 -20.04
C LEU A 725 19.62 -33.56 -21.00
N PRO A 726 19.31 -33.33 -22.30
CA PRO A 726 20.27 -32.74 -23.23
C PRO A 726 20.75 -31.34 -22.81
N ALA A 727 19.95 -30.65 -21.98
CA ALA A 727 20.25 -29.33 -21.43
C ALA A 727 20.90 -29.36 -20.02
N ALA A 728 20.88 -30.50 -19.31
CA ALA A 728 21.41 -30.67 -17.95
C ALA A 728 21.54 -32.17 -17.57
N PRO A 729 22.50 -32.93 -18.15
CA PRO A 729 22.65 -34.34 -17.86
C PRO A 729 23.13 -34.57 -16.41
N GLY A 730 22.45 -35.42 -15.65
CA GLY A 730 22.87 -35.91 -14.32
C GLY A 730 22.34 -35.13 -13.12
N GLU A 731 21.46 -34.15 -13.32
CA GLU A 731 20.98 -33.29 -12.23
C GLU A 731 19.79 -33.86 -11.45
N LEU A 732 19.90 -33.88 -10.12
CA LEU A 732 18.86 -34.27 -9.17
C LEU A 732 17.98 -33.06 -8.78
N PRO A 733 16.73 -33.28 -8.30
CA PRO A 733 15.92 -32.19 -7.76
C PRO A 733 16.62 -31.50 -6.59
N THR A 734 16.44 -30.18 -6.50
CA THR A 734 17.00 -29.35 -5.44
C THR A 734 15.89 -28.79 -4.54
N LEU A 735 16.25 -28.28 -3.35
CA LEU A 735 15.27 -27.61 -2.49
C LEU A 735 14.69 -26.34 -3.13
N ASN A 736 15.41 -25.71 -4.06
CA ASN A 736 14.88 -24.60 -4.87
C ASN A 736 13.79 -25.09 -5.83
N ASP A 737 13.93 -26.29 -6.41
CA ASP A 737 12.87 -26.88 -7.25
C ASP A 737 11.65 -27.20 -6.42
N TRP A 738 11.84 -27.71 -5.20
CA TRP A 738 10.76 -27.95 -4.26
C TRP A 738 10.03 -26.66 -3.90
N GLU A 739 10.76 -25.59 -3.57
CA GLU A 739 10.17 -24.28 -3.29
C GLU A 739 9.39 -23.72 -4.49
N ASN A 740 9.96 -23.81 -5.69
CA ASN A 740 9.30 -23.42 -6.92
C ASN A 740 8.00 -24.20 -7.11
N HIS A 741 8.03 -25.53 -6.93
CA HIS A 741 6.87 -26.41 -7.06
C HIS A 741 5.76 -26.07 -6.06
N LEU A 742 6.10 -25.92 -4.77
CA LEU A 742 5.14 -25.49 -3.74
C LEU A 742 4.46 -24.16 -4.09
N THR A 743 5.19 -23.24 -4.72
CA THR A 743 4.66 -21.94 -5.15
C THR A 743 3.68 -22.06 -6.34
N THR A 744 3.63 -23.22 -7.03
CA THR A 744 2.64 -23.51 -8.08
C THR A 744 1.36 -24.19 -7.58
N ILE A 745 1.25 -24.48 -6.28
CA ILE A 745 0.04 -25.02 -5.67
C ILE A 745 -0.81 -23.84 -5.20
N PHE A 746 -2.13 -23.86 -5.37
CA PHE A 746 -3.02 -22.72 -5.11
C PHE A 746 -4.32 -23.07 -4.35
N PRO A 747 -4.24 -23.75 -3.19
CA PRO A 747 -5.40 -23.99 -2.34
C PRO A 747 -5.91 -22.68 -1.71
N GLU A 748 -7.06 -22.75 -1.05
CA GLU A 748 -7.62 -21.64 -0.27
C GLU A 748 -6.66 -21.17 0.84
N VAL A 749 -5.95 -22.11 1.47
CA VAL A 749 -4.85 -21.88 2.42
C VAL A 749 -3.66 -22.74 2.00
N ARG A 750 -2.49 -22.12 1.82
CA ARG A 750 -1.28 -22.81 1.34
C ARG A 750 -0.25 -22.93 2.45
N LEU A 751 0.47 -24.06 2.47
CA LEU A 751 1.58 -24.29 3.37
C LEU A 751 2.89 -24.29 2.59
N LYS A 752 3.78 -23.40 3.03
CA LYS A 752 5.22 -23.42 2.75
C LYS A 752 5.94 -23.54 4.09
N ARG A 753 7.04 -22.80 4.29
CA ARG A 753 7.64 -22.57 5.61
C ARG A 753 6.83 -21.60 6.49
N TYR A 754 5.66 -21.21 6.01
CA TYR A 754 4.67 -20.34 6.62
C TYR A 754 3.30 -20.70 5.99
N LEU A 755 2.21 -20.22 6.57
CA LEU A 755 0.85 -20.38 6.04
C LEU A 755 0.42 -19.12 5.29
N GLU A 756 -0.21 -19.29 4.14
CA GLU A 756 -0.68 -18.19 3.28
C GLU A 756 -2.20 -18.23 3.19
N MET A 757 -2.87 -17.14 3.57
CA MET A 757 -4.32 -17.00 3.47
C MET A 757 -4.69 -16.30 2.15
N ARG A 758 -5.32 -17.04 1.23
CA ARG A 758 -5.44 -16.66 -0.19
C ARG A 758 -6.87 -16.32 -0.65
N GLY A 759 -7.87 -16.34 0.23
CA GLY A 759 -9.28 -16.25 -0.17
C GLY A 759 -9.78 -14.85 -0.57
N ALA A 760 -9.10 -13.78 -0.14
CA ALA A 760 -9.62 -12.42 -0.22
C ALA A 760 -9.38 -11.74 -1.59
N ASP A 761 -10.40 -11.03 -2.09
CA ASP A 761 -10.27 -10.17 -3.27
C ASP A 761 -9.41 -8.94 -2.96
N GLY A 762 -8.66 -8.45 -3.96
CA GLY A 762 -8.02 -7.14 -3.91
C GLY A 762 -9.04 -6.01 -3.67
N GLY A 763 -8.60 -4.93 -3.01
CA GLY A 763 -9.49 -3.85 -2.58
C GLY A 763 -8.74 -2.59 -2.17
N PRO A 764 -9.46 -1.48 -1.86
CA PRO A 764 -8.86 -0.22 -1.44
C PRO A 764 -8.00 -0.38 -0.18
N TRP A 765 -7.08 0.56 0.04
CA TRP A 765 -6.00 0.46 1.05
C TRP A 765 -6.46 0.04 2.45
N ARG A 766 -7.62 0.53 2.93
CA ARG A 766 -8.16 0.15 4.25
C ARG A 766 -8.39 -1.36 4.37
N ARG A 767 -8.82 -2.00 3.28
CA ARG A 767 -9.03 -3.45 3.22
C ARG A 767 -7.70 -4.20 3.05
N LEU A 768 -6.71 -3.61 2.39
CA LEU A 768 -5.36 -4.19 2.37
C LEU A 768 -4.78 -4.34 3.77
N CYS A 769 -4.98 -3.35 4.64
CA CYS A 769 -4.56 -3.42 6.05
C CYS A 769 -5.50 -4.30 6.93
N ALA A 770 -6.79 -4.39 6.58
CA ALA A 770 -7.76 -5.16 7.36
C ALA A 770 -7.61 -6.68 7.21
N LEU A 771 -7.18 -7.18 6.05
CA LEU A 771 -6.99 -8.61 5.80
C LEU A 771 -5.95 -9.24 6.75
N PRO A 772 -4.71 -8.73 6.84
CA PRO A 772 -3.74 -9.26 7.79
C PRO A 772 -4.25 -9.09 9.23
N ALA A 773 -4.94 -7.99 9.55
CA ALA A 773 -5.50 -7.78 10.89
C ALA A 773 -6.53 -8.86 11.29
N PHE A 774 -7.39 -9.25 10.34
CA PHE A 774 -8.40 -10.28 10.56
C PHE A 774 -7.75 -11.62 10.93
N TRP A 775 -6.76 -12.05 10.17
CA TRP A 775 -6.10 -13.33 10.40
C TRP A 775 -5.15 -13.32 11.60
N VAL A 776 -4.43 -12.22 11.84
CA VAL A 776 -3.56 -12.07 13.02
C VAL A 776 -4.38 -12.13 14.31
N GLY A 777 -5.53 -11.44 14.34
CA GLY A 777 -6.44 -11.48 15.50
C GLY A 777 -7.00 -12.87 15.80
N ILE A 778 -7.05 -13.76 14.81
CA ILE A 778 -7.55 -15.12 14.99
C ILE A 778 -6.42 -16.10 15.28
N LEU A 779 -5.37 -16.08 14.48
CA LEU A 779 -4.35 -17.14 14.44
C LEU A 779 -3.16 -16.88 15.36
N TYR A 780 -2.87 -15.63 15.75
CA TYR A 780 -1.73 -15.31 16.63
C TYR A 780 -2.10 -15.18 18.12
N ASP A 781 -3.38 -15.35 18.44
CA ASP A 781 -3.89 -15.42 19.80
C ASP A 781 -4.44 -16.83 20.09
N GLU A 782 -3.95 -17.46 21.15
CA GLU A 782 -4.27 -18.87 21.46
C GLU A 782 -5.74 -19.05 21.84
N VAL A 783 -6.32 -18.07 22.54
CA VAL A 783 -7.72 -18.11 22.95
C VAL A 783 -8.64 -17.98 21.75
N SER A 784 -8.36 -17.03 20.83
CA SER A 784 -9.11 -16.87 19.59
C SER A 784 -8.98 -18.09 18.69
N LEU A 785 -7.77 -18.64 18.53
CA LEU A 785 -7.52 -19.84 17.73
C LEU A 785 -8.30 -21.04 18.28
N GLN A 786 -8.25 -21.28 19.59
CA GLN A 786 -8.98 -22.37 20.22
C GLN A 786 -10.49 -22.21 20.07
N ASN A 787 -11.03 -21.00 20.30
CA ASN A 787 -12.46 -20.74 20.14
C ASN A 787 -12.93 -20.96 18.70
N VAL A 788 -12.12 -20.60 17.70
CA VAL A 788 -12.43 -20.88 16.29
C VAL A 788 -12.43 -22.38 16.00
N LEU A 789 -11.45 -23.12 16.53
CA LEU A 789 -11.41 -24.57 16.38
C LEU A 789 -12.64 -25.23 17.02
N ASP A 790 -13.03 -24.80 18.22
CA ASP A 790 -14.21 -25.33 18.91
C ASP A 790 -15.50 -24.99 18.13
N MET A 791 -15.63 -23.76 17.63
CA MET A 791 -16.77 -23.31 16.84
C MET A 791 -16.90 -24.05 15.50
N THR A 792 -15.79 -24.49 14.92
CA THR A 792 -15.76 -25.16 13.60
C THR A 792 -15.58 -26.68 13.69
N ALA A 793 -15.47 -27.23 14.91
CA ALA A 793 -15.16 -28.64 15.14
C ALA A 793 -16.20 -29.61 14.54
N ASP A 794 -17.47 -29.22 14.58
CA ASP A 794 -18.58 -30.04 14.06
C ASP A 794 -18.94 -29.72 12.60
N TRP A 795 -18.20 -28.83 11.93
CA TRP A 795 -18.44 -28.54 10.53
C TRP A 795 -18.02 -29.73 9.68
N THR A 796 -18.92 -30.21 8.84
CA THR A 796 -18.63 -31.32 7.93
C THR A 796 -17.81 -30.84 6.74
N SER A 797 -17.11 -31.77 6.08
CA SER A 797 -16.41 -31.49 4.81
C SER A 797 -17.37 -30.94 3.75
N ALA A 798 -18.60 -31.46 3.69
CA ALA A 798 -19.64 -30.99 2.78
C ALA A 798 -20.09 -29.55 3.09
N GLU A 799 -20.23 -29.19 4.37
CA GLU A 799 -20.55 -27.82 4.78
C GLU A 799 -19.45 -26.83 4.39
N ARG A 800 -18.18 -27.17 4.68
CA ARG A 800 -17.03 -26.33 4.27
C ARG A 800 -16.97 -26.13 2.76
N GLN A 801 -17.17 -27.21 1.99
CA GLN A 801 -17.19 -27.13 0.53
C GLN A 801 -18.41 -26.34 0.01
N MET A 802 -19.58 -26.49 0.63
CA MET A 802 -20.78 -25.72 0.30
C MET A 802 -20.54 -24.23 0.51
N LEU A 803 -19.97 -23.84 1.65
CA LEU A 803 -19.64 -22.44 1.94
C LEU A 803 -18.69 -21.88 0.88
N ARG A 804 -17.59 -22.60 0.56
CA ARG A 804 -16.67 -22.18 -0.52
C ARG A 804 -17.39 -21.96 -1.85
N ASN A 805 -18.32 -22.83 -2.21
CA ASN A 805 -19.01 -22.76 -3.51
C ASN A 805 -20.12 -21.70 -3.55
N LYS A 806 -20.77 -21.40 -2.42
CA LYS A 806 -21.94 -20.50 -2.37
C LYS A 806 -21.59 -19.06 -2.02
N VAL A 807 -20.60 -18.85 -1.15
CA VAL A 807 -20.14 -17.50 -0.77
C VAL A 807 -19.83 -16.60 -1.96
N PRO A 808 -19.16 -17.06 -3.04
CA PRO A 808 -18.90 -16.22 -4.21
C PRO A 808 -20.15 -15.57 -4.80
N MET A 809 -21.33 -16.17 -4.65
CA MET A 809 -22.60 -15.66 -5.17
C MET A 809 -23.40 -14.87 -4.13
N THR A 810 -23.44 -15.34 -2.87
CA THR A 810 -24.37 -14.82 -1.86
C THR A 810 -23.69 -14.13 -0.68
N GLY A 811 -22.35 -14.15 -0.59
CA GLY A 811 -21.59 -13.44 0.44
C GLY A 811 -22.05 -13.80 1.85
N LEU A 812 -22.24 -12.79 2.70
CA LEU A 812 -22.72 -12.97 4.08
C LEU A 812 -24.20 -13.42 4.16
N LYS A 813 -24.95 -13.31 3.06
CA LYS A 813 -26.35 -13.77 2.97
C LYS A 813 -26.46 -15.26 2.63
N THR A 814 -25.34 -15.97 2.57
CA THR A 814 -25.31 -17.43 2.38
C THR A 814 -25.99 -18.13 3.56
N PRO A 815 -27.03 -18.96 3.35
CA PRO A 815 -27.63 -19.73 4.43
C PRO A 815 -26.63 -20.75 4.99
N PHE A 816 -26.55 -20.83 6.31
CA PHE A 816 -25.71 -21.78 7.01
C PHE A 816 -26.38 -22.25 8.30
N ARG A 817 -26.67 -23.55 8.36
CA ARG A 817 -27.41 -24.19 9.46
C ARG A 817 -28.73 -23.46 9.77
N ASP A 818 -28.90 -22.98 10.99
CA ASP A 818 -30.09 -22.29 11.50
C ASP A 818 -30.13 -20.78 11.19
N GLY A 819 -29.12 -20.25 10.50
CA GLY A 819 -29.03 -18.82 10.20
C GLY A 819 -28.32 -18.48 8.89
N LEU A 820 -27.69 -17.31 8.87
CA LEU A 820 -26.88 -16.81 7.77
C LEU A 820 -25.40 -16.86 8.16
N LEU A 821 -24.53 -16.97 7.16
CA LEU A 821 -23.08 -16.87 7.35
C LEU A 821 -22.68 -15.56 8.03
N ARG A 822 -23.47 -14.49 7.86
CA ARG A 822 -23.35 -13.24 8.62
C ARG A 822 -23.24 -13.45 10.14
N HIS A 823 -24.07 -14.31 10.74
CA HIS A 823 -24.06 -14.51 12.19
C HIS A 823 -22.74 -15.14 12.65
N VAL A 824 -22.23 -16.11 11.87
CA VAL A 824 -20.90 -16.69 12.12
C VAL A 824 -19.81 -15.62 11.93
N ALA A 825 -19.93 -14.75 10.93
CA ALA A 825 -18.98 -13.67 10.70
C ALA A 825 -18.98 -12.63 11.83
N GLU A 826 -20.13 -12.39 12.50
CA GLU A 826 -20.23 -11.54 13.71
C GLU A 826 -19.37 -12.13 14.85
N ASP A 827 -19.52 -13.42 15.13
CA ASP A 827 -18.74 -14.11 16.16
C ASP A 827 -17.24 -14.17 15.82
N VAL A 828 -16.90 -14.50 14.58
CA VAL A 828 -15.51 -14.57 14.12
C VAL A 828 -14.84 -13.19 14.15
N LEU A 829 -15.54 -12.13 13.73
CA LEU A 829 -14.99 -10.78 13.79
C LEU A 829 -14.78 -10.31 15.23
N LYS A 830 -15.65 -10.72 16.15
CA LYS A 830 -15.46 -10.49 17.58
C LYS A 830 -14.20 -11.19 18.09
N LEU A 831 -14.01 -12.47 17.77
CA LEU A 831 -12.80 -13.22 18.13
C LEU A 831 -11.53 -12.59 17.55
N ALA A 832 -11.57 -12.12 16.31
CA ALA A 832 -10.46 -11.39 15.70
C ALA A 832 -10.12 -10.10 16.47
N LYS A 833 -11.14 -9.31 16.84
CA LYS A 833 -10.95 -8.10 17.68
C LYS A 833 -10.36 -8.44 19.04
N ASP A 834 -10.91 -9.45 19.70
CA ASP A 834 -10.46 -9.88 21.02
C ASP A 834 -8.98 -10.34 21.02
N GLY A 835 -8.55 -11.03 19.97
CA GLY A 835 -7.15 -11.44 19.82
C GLY A 835 -6.21 -10.28 19.52
N LEU A 836 -6.65 -9.27 18.76
CA LEU A 836 -5.87 -8.04 18.57
C LEU A 836 -5.80 -7.20 19.86
N GLU A 837 -6.86 -7.14 20.66
CA GLU A 837 -6.80 -6.52 22.00
C GLU A 837 -5.80 -7.24 22.90
N ARG A 838 -5.82 -8.58 22.93
CA ARG A 838 -4.86 -9.38 23.72
C ARG A 838 -3.41 -9.25 23.24
N ARG A 839 -3.18 -8.96 21.95
CA ARG A 839 -1.84 -8.62 21.45
C ARG A 839 -1.31 -7.30 22.03
N GLY A 840 -2.16 -6.38 22.49
CA GLY A 840 -1.76 -5.18 23.21
C GLY A 840 -1.19 -4.03 22.37
N TYR A 841 -1.09 -4.18 21.04
CA TYR A 841 -0.55 -3.16 20.14
C TYR A 841 -1.57 -2.11 19.67
N LYS A 842 -2.81 -2.11 20.19
CA LYS A 842 -3.90 -1.21 19.77
C LYS A 842 -4.23 -1.32 18.26
N GLU A 843 -4.25 -2.54 17.74
CA GLU A 843 -4.42 -2.83 16.31
C GLU A 843 -5.90 -3.06 15.90
N THR A 844 -6.85 -3.03 16.85
CA THR A 844 -8.28 -3.32 16.58
C THR A 844 -8.93 -2.37 15.59
N GLY A 845 -8.42 -1.13 15.46
CA GLY A 845 -8.91 -0.14 14.50
C GLY A 845 -8.81 -0.58 13.02
N PHE A 846 -7.89 -1.49 12.68
CA PHE A 846 -7.78 -2.03 11.32
C PHE A 846 -8.99 -2.89 10.91
N LEU A 847 -9.78 -3.39 11.87
CA LEU A 847 -10.99 -4.17 11.62
C LEU A 847 -12.25 -3.31 11.44
N ASN A 848 -12.15 -1.97 11.49
CA ASN A 848 -13.29 -1.07 11.34
C ASN A 848 -13.99 -1.24 9.99
N ALA A 849 -13.23 -1.42 8.90
CA ALA A 849 -13.78 -1.64 7.56
C ALA A 849 -14.62 -2.93 7.48
N LEU A 850 -14.21 -3.98 8.19
CA LEU A 850 -14.96 -5.25 8.23
C LEU A 850 -16.17 -5.18 9.16
N THR A 851 -16.08 -4.35 10.21
CA THR A 851 -17.19 -4.11 11.15
C THR A 851 -18.43 -3.54 10.44
N GLU A 852 -18.23 -2.60 9.51
CA GLU A 852 -19.32 -2.05 8.68
C GLU A 852 -19.97 -3.15 7.82
N VAL A 853 -19.17 -3.97 7.14
CA VAL A 853 -19.65 -5.07 6.28
C VAL A 853 -20.48 -6.07 7.07
N VAL A 854 -19.98 -6.51 8.23
CA VAL A 854 -20.67 -7.46 9.09
C VAL A 854 -21.97 -6.89 9.66
N THR A 855 -21.93 -5.64 10.15
CA THR A 855 -23.08 -5.00 10.80
C THR A 855 -24.21 -4.71 9.81
N THR A 856 -23.87 -4.35 8.59
CA THR A 856 -24.86 -4.13 7.51
C THR A 856 -25.27 -5.44 6.84
N GLY A 857 -24.39 -6.45 6.82
CA GLY A 857 -24.55 -7.65 6.00
C GLY A 857 -24.43 -7.37 4.51
N VAL A 858 -23.86 -6.23 4.13
CA VAL A 858 -23.68 -5.79 2.74
C VAL A 858 -22.19 -5.84 2.41
N THR A 859 -21.84 -6.71 1.47
CA THR A 859 -20.47 -6.85 0.98
C THR A 859 -20.03 -5.64 0.16
N PRO A 860 -18.72 -5.41 0.00
CA PRO A 860 -18.22 -4.35 -0.87
C PRO A 860 -18.71 -4.49 -2.33
N ALA A 861 -18.79 -5.71 -2.85
CA ALA A 861 -19.35 -6.00 -4.16
C ALA A 861 -20.81 -5.56 -4.30
N GLU A 862 -21.64 -5.78 -3.27
CA GLU A 862 -23.04 -5.32 -3.28
C GLU A 862 -23.13 -3.79 -3.30
N LYS A 863 -22.27 -3.10 -2.55
CA LYS A 863 -22.18 -1.63 -2.59
C LYS A 863 -21.82 -1.11 -4.00
N LEU A 864 -20.92 -1.80 -4.70
CA LEU A 864 -20.60 -1.46 -6.09
C LEU A 864 -21.78 -1.71 -7.04
N LEU A 865 -22.52 -2.80 -6.85
CA LEU A 865 -23.73 -3.10 -7.63
C LEU A 865 -24.82 -2.03 -7.43
N GLU A 866 -25.00 -1.55 -6.20
CA GLU A 866 -25.91 -0.44 -5.90
C GLU A 866 -25.47 0.86 -6.60
N LEU A 867 -24.18 1.18 -6.58
CA LEU A 867 -23.65 2.35 -7.30
C LEU A 867 -23.83 2.21 -8.81
N TYR A 868 -23.61 1.02 -9.36
CA TYR A 868 -23.80 0.69 -10.77
C TYR A 868 -25.26 0.89 -11.22
N GLU A 869 -26.23 0.32 -10.51
CA GLU A 869 -27.66 0.49 -10.85
C GLU A 869 -28.18 1.90 -10.55
N GLY A 870 -27.55 2.62 -9.61
CA GLY A 870 -27.90 3.97 -9.23
C GLY A 870 -27.04 5.04 -9.90
N LYS A 871 -26.10 5.60 -9.13
CA LYS A 871 -25.36 6.83 -9.49
C LYS A 871 -24.54 6.72 -10.77
N TRP A 872 -24.07 5.53 -11.13
CA TRP A 872 -23.22 5.33 -12.31
C TRP A 872 -24.02 5.08 -13.59
N GLY A 873 -25.35 5.02 -13.51
CA GLY A 873 -26.21 4.88 -14.69
C GLY A 873 -25.89 3.64 -15.53
N ARG A 874 -25.58 2.51 -14.86
CA ARG A 874 -25.20 1.22 -15.47
C ARG A 874 -23.93 1.28 -16.32
N SER A 875 -22.98 2.11 -15.92
CA SER A 875 -21.60 2.08 -16.41
C SER A 875 -20.67 1.60 -15.31
N VAL A 876 -19.65 0.80 -15.67
CA VAL A 876 -18.58 0.45 -14.74
C VAL A 876 -17.46 1.49 -14.71
N ASP A 877 -17.40 2.41 -15.66
CA ASP A 877 -16.27 3.34 -15.79
C ASP A 877 -15.99 4.14 -14.50
N PRO A 878 -17.00 4.60 -13.73
CA PRO A 878 -16.75 5.28 -12.46
C PRO A 878 -16.09 4.40 -11.39
N VAL A 879 -16.04 3.06 -11.53
CA VAL A 879 -15.28 2.19 -10.61
C VAL A 879 -13.78 2.49 -10.64
N PHE A 880 -13.28 2.98 -11.78
CA PHE A 880 -11.88 3.39 -11.94
C PHE A 880 -11.54 4.68 -11.20
N GLU A 881 -12.55 5.43 -10.74
CA GLU A 881 -12.40 6.58 -9.84
C GLU A 881 -12.70 6.18 -8.39
N GLU A 882 -13.78 5.43 -8.15
CA GLU A 882 -14.23 5.02 -6.81
C GLU A 882 -13.20 4.13 -6.09
N LEU A 883 -12.53 3.24 -6.83
CA LEU A 883 -11.54 2.29 -6.30
C LEU A 883 -10.11 2.59 -6.76
N LEU A 884 -9.85 3.83 -7.19
CA LEU A 884 -8.50 4.35 -7.45
C LEU A 884 -7.71 4.45 -6.13
N TYR A 885 -6.45 4.00 -6.12
CA TYR A 885 -5.57 4.13 -4.96
C TYR A 885 -5.04 5.56 -4.69
#